data_AF-A0A537AAK6-F1
#
_entry.id   AF-A0A537AAK6-F1
#
_cell.length_a   1.000
_cell.length_b   1.000
_cell.length_c   1.000
_cell.angle_alpha   90.00
_cell.angle_beta   90.00
_cell.angle_gamma   90.00
#
_symmetry.space_group_name_H-M   'P 1'
#
loop_
_entity.id
_entity.type
_entity.pdbx_description
1 polymer ?
#
loop_
_entity_poly.entity_id
_entity_poly.type
_entity_poly.pdbx_seq_one_letter_code
_entity_poly.pdbx_strand_id
1 'polypeptide(L)'
;MPEVQRRIIHIDMDAFYASVESRDNPELRGKPLAVGGSPESRGVVAAASYEARKFGVRSAMPMARAVRLCPELLIVPPDFARYREASERVMAILHSATPLVEPLSLDEAYLDVTENLWGEPLAMHVAQRIKQTIREQLNLTASAGVAPNKFLAKIASGWQKPDGLTVIAPERVESFLQKLPVEALWGVGPVTAKKLRAIGIERLVDVRTASSELLAKAVGSLAEWLVQLSHGVDERAVETHRETKSVSCETTYAKDLTDWREMNREIQLLAEDVAEQLKRKGLRARHRDAQPHHRILHRLAPRARQPRADAARAHRGRRAPGAPARRRRAFAEGARSAEPVIRIEPGEPMKTALAALLSLFLVSAHAQQEPLRVGFLTVRTGPLAAGGRQMEEGINLLLKERNHTLGGRKVEIFFADTAGQPALAKSKTQELVERNRVHVIIGPLATFEALAIDDYILQARVPLITPTSAAQNDLAQQKKSDYVIHVYGTAAQPMYALGDFAAKKADCKRVAMIADDFTYGHEGAAGFHRVFEDAGGRVVQKLWPPLNVPDYGSFIGQLKTNVDCIYAGFAGSNPLRFLRGYKEYGLKLPLFGNPTFVDEGILKNMGDEALGVYSASWYAVDRDSADNKRFVAAIQREYKVTPGFYTAGTYTAGLWLEEALKLVKGRAEDHGAFVKALHAVKLEHGPMGPIRLGEYGKPILSIYIRKVERRGGELVNSTIATYPEVSQFWTYDPREFIAGPQYSREYPPLKFAEP
;
A
#
# COMPACT_ATOMS: atom_id res chain seq x y z
N MET A 1 -33.27 30.43 5.58
CA MET A 1 -32.44 31.12 4.57
C MET A 1 -32.43 30.22 3.34
N PRO A 2 -32.77 30.69 2.13
CA PRO A 2 -32.52 29.89 0.93
C PRO A 2 -31.02 29.60 0.84
N GLU A 3 -30.67 28.36 0.50
CA GLU A 3 -29.28 27.90 0.42
C GLU A 3 -28.57 28.69 -0.69
N VAL A 4 -27.47 29.37 -0.36
CA VAL A 4 -26.74 30.20 -1.33
C VAL A 4 -26.07 29.27 -2.35
N GLN A 5 -26.51 29.36 -3.60
CA GLN A 5 -25.98 28.55 -4.69
C GLN A 5 -24.49 28.84 -4.91
N ARG A 6 -23.65 27.83 -4.70
CA ARG A 6 -22.19 27.93 -4.92
C ARG A 6 -21.86 28.25 -6.37
N ARG A 7 -20.84 29.07 -6.57
CA ARG A 7 -20.31 29.49 -7.87
C ARG A 7 -18.82 29.17 -7.92
N ILE A 8 -18.47 28.04 -8.51
CA ILE A 8 -17.10 27.53 -8.56
C ILE A 8 -16.51 27.78 -9.96
N ILE A 9 -15.29 28.31 -10.00
CA ILE A 9 -14.48 28.40 -11.20
C ILE A 9 -13.33 27.40 -11.09
N HIS A 10 -13.04 26.70 -12.18
CA HIS A 10 -11.81 25.94 -12.34
C HIS A 10 -10.99 26.55 -13.46
N ILE A 11 -9.74 26.93 -13.16
CA ILE A 11 -8.78 27.47 -14.13
C ILE A 11 -7.73 26.40 -14.43
N ASP A 12 -7.46 26.16 -15.72
CA ASP A 12 -6.55 25.14 -16.23
C ASP A 12 -5.74 25.68 -17.42
N MET A 13 -4.44 25.89 -17.22
CA MET A 13 -3.52 26.38 -18.24
C MET A 13 -2.83 25.22 -18.93
N ASP A 14 -3.56 24.56 -19.82
CA ASP A 14 -3.07 23.40 -20.52
C ASP A 14 -1.85 23.73 -21.42
N ALA A 15 -0.88 22.81 -21.47
CA ALA A 15 0.45 23.02 -22.08
C ALA A 15 1.31 24.15 -21.44
N PHE A 16 1.09 24.49 -20.16
CA PHE A 16 1.72 25.61 -19.45
C PHE A 16 3.22 25.81 -19.72
N TYR A 17 4.06 24.79 -19.52
CA TYR A 17 5.51 24.95 -19.70
C TYR A 17 5.88 25.30 -21.15
N ALA A 18 5.25 24.64 -22.13
CA ALA A 18 5.47 24.93 -23.54
C ALA A 18 4.97 26.34 -23.92
N SER A 19 3.88 26.81 -23.29
CA SER A 19 3.36 28.17 -23.46
C SER A 19 4.29 29.22 -22.88
N VAL A 20 4.92 28.97 -21.72
CA VAL A 20 5.93 29.86 -21.13
C VAL A 20 7.19 29.92 -22.01
N GLU A 21 7.68 28.78 -22.51
CA GLU A 21 8.82 28.78 -23.43
C GLU A 21 8.51 29.51 -24.75
N SER A 22 7.34 29.27 -25.35
CA SER A 22 6.92 29.96 -26.58
C SER A 22 6.68 31.46 -26.38
N ARG A 23 6.24 31.87 -25.19
CA ARG A 23 6.07 33.28 -24.85
C ARG A 23 7.41 34.00 -24.88
N ASP A 24 8.43 33.42 -24.26
CA ASP A 24 9.72 34.07 -24.02
C ASP A 24 10.69 33.88 -25.20
N ASN A 25 10.53 32.84 -26.00
CA ASN A 25 11.29 32.63 -27.24
C ASN A 25 10.36 32.68 -28.48
N PRO A 26 10.38 33.80 -29.24
CA PRO A 26 9.56 33.95 -30.45
C PRO A 26 9.79 32.88 -31.52
N GLU A 27 10.98 32.26 -31.59
CA GLU A 27 11.30 31.24 -32.60
C GLU A 27 10.54 29.92 -32.38
N LEU A 28 10.02 29.69 -31.17
CA LEU A 28 9.27 28.49 -30.81
C LEU A 28 7.76 28.61 -31.12
N ARG A 29 7.27 29.83 -31.36
CA ARG A 29 5.83 30.09 -31.52
C ARG A 29 5.28 29.42 -32.78
N GLY A 30 4.13 28.75 -32.62
CA GLY A 30 3.43 28.08 -33.72
C GLY A 30 4.14 26.84 -34.26
N LYS A 31 5.19 26.36 -33.58
CA LYS A 31 5.92 25.14 -33.95
C LYS A 31 5.62 24.00 -32.97
N PRO A 32 5.69 22.73 -33.41
CA PRO A 32 5.63 21.58 -32.51
C PRO A 32 6.75 21.66 -31.47
N LEU A 33 6.39 21.81 -30.20
CA LEU A 33 7.32 21.98 -29.08
C LEU A 33 6.97 21.00 -27.97
N ALA A 34 8.00 20.36 -27.41
CA ALA A 34 7.92 19.60 -26.18
C ALA A 34 8.96 20.12 -25.17
N VAL A 35 8.50 20.37 -23.95
CA VAL A 35 9.38 20.60 -22.80
C VAL A 35 9.64 19.25 -22.14
N GLY A 36 10.90 18.86 -21.93
CA GLY A 36 11.23 17.57 -21.34
C GLY A 36 12.70 17.17 -21.45
N GLY A 37 12.99 15.93 -21.05
CA GLY A 37 14.34 15.35 -21.16
C GLY A 37 14.68 14.91 -22.59
N SER A 38 15.97 14.70 -22.89
CA SER A 38 16.43 14.38 -24.25
C SER A 38 15.92 13.02 -24.77
N PRO A 39 15.74 12.86 -26.09
CA PRO A 39 15.29 11.61 -26.71
C PRO A 39 16.36 10.51 -26.73
N GLU A 40 17.66 10.86 -26.62
CA GLU A 40 18.76 9.90 -26.53
C GLU A 40 18.89 9.26 -25.13
N SER A 41 18.09 9.72 -24.17
CA SER A 41 18.07 9.24 -22.78
C SER A 41 16.68 8.76 -22.38
N ARG A 42 16.48 8.43 -21.09
CA ARG A 42 15.15 8.10 -20.52
C ARG A 42 14.26 9.35 -20.35
N GLY A 43 14.42 10.34 -21.23
CA GLY A 43 13.66 11.59 -21.21
C GLY A 43 12.16 11.36 -21.42
N VAL A 44 11.35 12.14 -20.73
CA VAL A 44 9.89 12.17 -20.84
C VAL A 44 9.41 13.57 -21.17
N VAL A 45 8.30 13.65 -21.90
CA VAL A 45 7.62 14.91 -22.22
C VAL A 45 6.93 15.43 -20.95
N ALA A 46 7.41 16.54 -20.39
CA ALA A 46 6.77 17.24 -19.28
C ALA A 46 5.53 18.00 -19.77
N ALA A 47 5.66 18.76 -20.86
CA ALA A 47 4.57 19.45 -21.51
C ALA A 47 4.73 19.42 -23.03
N ALA A 48 3.63 19.25 -23.76
CA ALA A 48 3.59 19.34 -25.22
C ALA A 48 2.71 20.51 -25.66
N SER A 49 3.20 21.31 -26.61
CA SER A 49 2.44 22.40 -27.25
C SER A 49 1.24 21.85 -28.01
N TYR A 50 0.27 22.71 -28.30
CA TYR A 50 -0.91 22.31 -29.07
C TYR A 50 -0.56 21.84 -30.48
N GLU A 51 0.46 22.44 -31.08
CA GLU A 51 1.03 22.04 -32.36
C GLU A 51 1.58 20.62 -32.31
N ALA A 52 2.34 20.26 -31.27
CA ALA A 52 2.87 18.92 -31.09
C ALA A 52 1.78 17.87 -30.83
N ARG A 53 0.72 18.25 -30.10
CA ARG A 53 -0.41 17.35 -29.78
C ARG A 53 -1.18 16.88 -31.02
N LYS A 54 -1.18 17.66 -32.12
CA LYS A 54 -1.79 17.26 -33.39
C LYS A 54 -1.15 15.99 -33.98
N PHE A 55 0.12 15.75 -33.67
CA PHE A 55 0.86 14.54 -34.06
C PHE A 55 0.71 13.40 -33.05
N GLY A 56 -0.10 13.57 -32.00
CA GLY A 56 -0.29 12.59 -30.95
C GLY A 56 0.76 12.65 -29.83
N VAL A 57 1.65 13.65 -29.83
CA VAL A 57 2.59 13.89 -28.72
C VAL A 57 1.80 14.32 -27.48
N ARG A 58 2.06 13.71 -26.32
CA ARG A 58 1.35 13.97 -25.06
C ARG A 58 2.32 13.99 -23.89
N SER A 59 1.98 14.71 -22.83
CA SER A 59 2.72 14.67 -21.56
C SER A 59 2.82 13.24 -21.01
N ALA A 60 3.87 12.97 -20.25
CA ALA A 60 4.25 11.66 -19.70
C ALA A 60 4.61 10.58 -20.75
N MET A 61 4.67 10.92 -22.04
CA MET A 61 5.18 10.03 -23.08
C MET A 61 6.72 10.01 -23.06
N PRO A 62 7.38 8.87 -23.35
CA PRO A 62 8.82 8.84 -23.62
C PRO A 62 9.19 9.79 -24.76
N MET A 63 10.23 10.62 -24.58
CA MET A 63 10.65 11.61 -25.57
C MET A 63 11.06 10.97 -26.89
N ALA A 64 11.74 9.82 -26.84
CA ALA A 64 12.07 9.03 -28.03
C ALA A 64 10.83 8.65 -28.86
N ARG A 65 9.68 8.41 -28.22
CA ARG A 65 8.41 8.15 -28.92
C ARG A 65 7.81 9.44 -29.47
N ALA A 66 7.90 10.55 -28.74
CA ALA A 66 7.42 11.85 -29.19
C ALA A 66 8.11 12.30 -30.48
N VAL A 67 9.44 12.15 -30.56
CA VAL A 67 10.22 12.45 -31.78
C VAL A 67 9.85 11.53 -32.94
N ARG A 68 9.54 10.26 -32.69
CA ARG A 68 9.04 9.36 -33.74
C ARG A 68 7.67 9.77 -34.28
N LEU A 69 6.81 10.35 -33.44
CA LEU A 69 5.49 10.84 -33.84
C LEU A 69 5.56 12.19 -34.58
N CYS A 70 6.52 13.03 -34.23
CA CYS A 70 6.76 14.34 -34.83
C CYS A 70 8.28 14.53 -35.01
N PRO A 71 8.84 14.16 -36.17
CA PRO A 71 10.28 14.29 -36.44
C PRO A 71 10.81 15.72 -36.35
N GLU A 72 9.96 16.71 -36.65
CA GLU A 72 10.25 18.15 -36.53
C GLU A 72 10.02 18.73 -35.11
N LEU A 73 9.80 17.87 -34.10
CA LEU A 73 9.53 18.30 -32.73
C LEU A 73 10.73 19.06 -32.13
N LEU A 74 10.50 20.31 -31.75
CA LEU A 74 11.45 21.08 -30.97
C LEU A 74 11.43 20.61 -29.52
N ILE A 75 12.61 20.35 -28.95
CA ILE A 75 12.74 19.90 -27.57
C ILE A 75 13.43 20.97 -26.76
N VAL A 76 12.80 21.41 -25.68
CA VAL A 76 13.34 22.42 -24.76
C VAL A 76 13.52 21.79 -23.37
N PRO A 77 14.71 21.90 -22.76
CA PRO A 77 14.90 21.49 -21.37
C PRO A 77 14.02 22.31 -20.41
N PRO A 78 13.46 21.70 -19.34
CA PRO A 78 12.57 22.41 -18.43
C PRO A 78 13.30 23.46 -17.57
N ASP A 79 12.76 24.68 -17.50
CA ASP A 79 13.16 25.73 -16.56
C ASP A 79 12.06 25.96 -15.49
N PHE A 80 12.15 25.20 -14.40
CA PHE A 80 11.16 25.28 -13.31
C PHE A 80 11.19 26.58 -12.52
N ALA A 81 12.27 27.38 -12.59
CA ALA A 81 12.28 28.69 -11.93
C ALA A 81 11.33 29.64 -12.66
N ARG A 82 11.43 29.70 -13.99
CA ARG A 82 10.54 30.50 -14.85
C ARG A 82 9.09 30.06 -14.77
N TYR A 83 8.84 28.74 -14.72
CA TYR A 83 7.47 28.23 -14.60
C TYR A 83 6.83 28.59 -13.25
N ARG A 84 7.61 28.57 -12.15
CA ARG A 84 7.12 29.00 -10.83
C ARG A 84 6.83 30.49 -10.80
N GLU A 85 7.70 31.33 -11.34
CA GLU A 85 7.46 32.78 -11.40
C GLU A 85 6.18 33.12 -12.19
N ALA A 86 6.00 32.48 -13.35
CA ALA A 86 4.77 32.64 -14.14
C ALA A 86 3.53 32.18 -13.36
N SER A 87 3.62 31.04 -12.66
CA SER A 87 2.55 30.50 -11.82
C SER A 87 2.19 31.44 -10.67
N GLU A 88 3.18 31.98 -9.96
CA GLU A 88 2.97 32.92 -8.85
C GLU A 88 2.21 34.17 -9.32
N ARG A 89 2.52 34.69 -10.50
CA ARG A 89 1.80 35.81 -11.11
C ARG A 89 0.36 35.43 -11.50
N VAL A 90 0.13 34.23 -12.02
CA VAL A 90 -1.22 33.71 -12.27
C VAL A 90 -2.00 33.61 -10.96
N MET A 91 -1.43 32.98 -9.93
CA MET A 91 -2.07 32.82 -8.62
C MET A 91 -2.40 34.18 -7.98
N ALA A 92 -1.54 35.20 -8.14
CA ALA A 92 -1.85 36.56 -7.69
C ALA A 92 -3.09 37.15 -8.39
N ILE A 93 -3.24 36.91 -9.70
CA ILE A 93 -4.46 37.30 -10.43
C ILE A 93 -5.68 36.56 -9.87
N LEU A 94 -5.57 35.25 -9.62
CA LEU A 94 -6.67 34.46 -9.05
C LEU A 94 -7.07 34.97 -7.64
N HIS A 95 -6.08 35.23 -6.78
CA HIS A 95 -6.31 35.75 -5.43
C HIS A 95 -6.89 37.16 -5.41
N SER A 96 -6.69 37.95 -6.47
CA SER A 96 -7.33 39.26 -6.59
C SER A 96 -8.85 39.16 -6.79
N ALA A 97 -9.35 38.03 -7.29
CA ALA A 97 -10.78 37.77 -7.49
C ALA A 97 -11.45 37.23 -6.22
N THR A 98 -10.79 36.33 -5.48
CA THR A 98 -11.33 35.73 -4.24
C THR A 98 -10.20 35.25 -3.34
N PRO A 99 -10.35 35.32 -2.00
CA PRO A 99 -9.42 34.64 -1.10
C PRO A 99 -9.54 33.11 -1.18
N LEU A 100 -10.67 32.59 -1.69
CA LEU A 100 -10.97 31.17 -1.76
C LEU A 100 -10.37 30.51 -3.02
N VAL A 101 -9.05 30.44 -3.09
CA VAL A 101 -8.30 29.75 -4.15
C VAL A 101 -7.66 28.47 -3.62
N GLU A 102 -7.88 27.36 -4.29
CA GLU A 102 -7.25 26.06 -4.02
C GLU A 102 -6.32 25.68 -5.19
N PRO A 103 -5.00 25.90 -5.07
CA PRO A 103 -4.03 25.48 -6.06
C PRO A 103 -3.91 23.96 -6.13
N LEU A 104 -3.92 23.39 -7.33
CA LEU A 104 -3.70 21.96 -7.58
C LEU A 104 -2.30 21.67 -8.13
N SER A 105 -1.81 22.53 -9.01
CA SER A 105 -0.48 22.46 -9.63
C SER A 105 0.00 23.88 -9.98
N LEU A 106 1.11 24.00 -10.71
CA LEU A 106 1.61 25.32 -11.16
C LEU A 106 0.64 26.01 -12.14
N ASP A 107 -0.21 25.24 -12.80
CA ASP A 107 -1.05 25.65 -13.92
C ASP A 107 -2.56 25.44 -13.68
N GLU A 108 -2.95 25.05 -12.47
CA GLU A 108 -4.32 24.64 -12.17
C GLU A 108 -4.79 25.07 -10.77
N ALA A 109 -6.01 25.60 -10.68
CA ALA A 109 -6.63 25.96 -9.41
C ALA A 109 -8.17 25.98 -9.45
N TYR A 110 -8.79 25.73 -8.30
CA TYR A 110 -10.21 26.05 -8.07
C TYR A 110 -10.36 27.40 -7.38
N LEU A 111 -11.45 28.10 -7.69
CA LEU A 111 -11.85 29.33 -7.03
C LEU A 111 -13.31 29.21 -6.62
N ASP A 112 -13.63 29.57 -5.38
CA ASP A 112 -15.00 29.84 -4.97
C ASP A 112 -15.27 31.35 -5.08
N VAL A 113 -16.15 31.71 -6.01
CA VAL A 113 -16.55 33.10 -6.29
C VAL A 113 -18.01 33.34 -5.93
N THR A 114 -18.57 32.49 -5.07
CA THR A 114 -19.90 32.67 -4.46
C THR A 114 -19.97 34.00 -3.73
N GLU A 115 -18.87 34.46 -3.16
CA GLU A 115 -18.64 35.86 -2.83
C GLU A 115 -17.26 36.21 -3.40
N ASN A 116 -17.14 37.32 -4.13
CA ASN A 116 -15.90 37.70 -4.79
C ASN A 116 -15.54 39.16 -4.51
N LEU A 117 -14.25 39.45 -4.51
CA LEU A 117 -13.66 40.75 -4.17
C LEU A 117 -13.95 41.83 -5.21
N TRP A 118 -14.43 41.46 -6.39
CA TRP A 118 -14.78 42.39 -7.46
C TRP A 118 -16.23 42.86 -7.41
N GLY A 119 -17.04 42.31 -6.51
CA GLY A 119 -18.48 42.60 -6.44
C GLY A 119 -19.25 42.17 -7.69
N GLU A 120 -18.70 41.23 -8.46
CA GLU A 120 -19.27 40.83 -9.74
C GLU A 120 -20.37 39.77 -9.52
N PRO A 121 -21.63 40.02 -9.93
CA PRO A 121 -22.72 39.08 -9.71
C PRO A 121 -22.62 37.79 -10.54
N LEU A 122 -21.96 37.79 -11.70
CA LEU A 122 -21.87 36.60 -12.55
C LEU A 122 -20.47 35.99 -12.53
N ALA A 123 -20.36 34.74 -12.07
CA ALA A 123 -19.09 34.01 -12.06
C ALA A 123 -18.47 33.84 -13.46
N MET A 124 -19.29 33.87 -14.51
CA MET A 124 -18.82 33.94 -15.89
C MET A 124 -17.98 35.19 -16.16
N HIS A 125 -18.43 36.37 -15.71
CA HIS A 125 -17.69 37.62 -15.88
C HIS A 125 -16.39 37.61 -15.06
N VAL A 126 -16.41 37.04 -13.86
CA VAL A 126 -15.18 36.82 -13.06
C VAL A 126 -14.18 35.95 -13.85
N ALA A 127 -14.63 34.82 -14.41
CA ALA A 127 -13.78 33.95 -15.22
C ALA A 127 -13.24 34.65 -16.49
N GLN A 128 -14.08 35.41 -17.19
CA GLN A 128 -13.67 36.19 -18.37
C GLN A 128 -12.59 37.22 -18.02
N ARG A 129 -12.81 37.98 -16.94
CA ARG A 129 -11.86 38.98 -16.46
C ARG A 129 -10.55 38.36 -16.01
N ILE A 130 -10.57 37.20 -15.32
CA ILE A 130 -9.36 36.44 -14.98
C ILE A 130 -8.59 36.07 -16.25
N LYS A 131 -9.25 35.45 -17.24
CA LYS A 131 -8.63 35.06 -18.51
C LYS A 131 -8.03 36.24 -19.25
N GLN A 132 -8.79 37.33 -19.36
CA GLN A 132 -8.34 38.58 -19.99
C GLN A 132 -7.10 39.14 -19.28
N THR A 133 -7.11 39.17 -17.94
CA THR A 133 -5.98 39.68 -17.15
C THR A 133 -4.74 38.81 -17.33
N ILE A 134 -4.87 37.47 -17.33
CA ILE A 134 -3.77 36.55 -17.63
C ILE A 134 -3.21 36.81 -19.03
N ARG A 135 -4.09 37.02 -20.02
CA ARG A 135 -3.70 37.31 -21.40
C ARG A 135 -2.95 38.62 -21.53
N GLU A 136 -3.47 39.69 -20.95
CA GLU A 136 -2.91 41.04 -21.05
C GLU A 136 -1.60 41.18 -20.27
N GLN A 137 -1.54 40.67 -19.05
CA GLN A 137 -0.38 40.88 -18.17
C GLN A 137 0.73 39.85 -18.37
N LEU A 138 0.38 38.62 -18.75
CA LEU A 138 1.32 37.50 -18.81
C LEU A 138 1.53 36.97 -20.22
N ASN A 139 0.74 37.42 -21.21
CA ASN A 139 0.73 36.87 -22.57
C ASN A 139 0.57 35.34 -22.61
N LEU A 140 -0.18 34.79 -21.65
CA LEU A 140 -0.53 33.39 -21.55
C LEU A 140 -2.05 33.24 -21.72
N THR A 141 -2.52 32.02 -21.97
CA THR A 141 -3.95 31.70 -22.05
C THR A 141 -4.32 30.67 -21.00
N ALA A 142 -5.59 30.66 -20.60
CA ALA A 142 -6.10 29.74 -19.59
C ALA A 142 -7.50 29.30 -19.98
N SER A 143 -7.82 28.02 -19.82
CA SER A 143 -9.20 27.56 -19.97
C SER A 143 -9.93 27.63 -18.64
N ALA A 144 -11.20 28.02 -18.67
CA ALA A 144 -12.01 28.20 -17.48
C ALA A 144 -13.33 27.43 -17.56
N GLY A 145 -13.70 26.80 -16.46
CA GLY A 145 -14.99 26.16 -16.27
C GLY A 145 -15.74 26.78 -15.12
N VAL A 146 -16.98 27.20 -15.32
CA VAL A 146 -17.83 27.79 -14.28
C VAL A 146 -19.01 26.86 -14.02
N ALA A 147 -19.20 26.43 -12.77
CA ALA A 147 -20.27 25.50 -12.41
C ALA A 147 -20.68 25.59 -10.92
N PRO A 148 -21.77 24.91 -10.52
CA PRO A 148 -22.24 24.84 -9.13
C PRO A 148 -21.29 24.18 -8.12
N ASN A 149 -20.36 23.36 -8.59
CA ASN A 149 -19.45 22.58 -7.76
C ASN A 149 -18.13 22.27 -8.48
N LYS A 150 -17.13 21.78 -7.73
CA LYS A 150 -15.78 21.48 -8.22
C LYS A 150 -15.78 20.45 -9.34
N PHE A 151 -16.54 19.37 -9.17
CA PHE A 151 -16.70 18.32 -10.17
C PHE A 151 -17.05 18.86 -11.56
N LEU A 152 -18.15 19.60 -11.67
CA LEU A 152 -18.62 20.12 -12.94
C LEU A 152 -17.71 21.23 -13.48
N ALA A 153 -17.15 22.07 -12.60
CA ALA A 153 -16.25 23.15 -13.00
C ALA A 153 -14.98 22.60 -13.68
N LYS A 154 -14.40 21.51 -13.15
CA LYS A 154 -13.24 20.84 -13.76
C LYS A 154 -13.56 20.32 -15.15
N ILE A 155 -14.68 19.60 -15.32
CA ILE A 155 -15.08 19.09 -16.64
C ILE A 155 -15.33 20.23 -17.61
N ALA A 156 -16.04 21.29 -17.18
CA ALA A 156 -16.30 22.46 -18.01
C ALA A 156 -15.01 23.11 -18.53
N SER A 157 -13.99 23.25 -17.69
CA SER A 157 -12.70 23.83 -18.10
C SER A 157 -11.96 23.02 -19.18
N GLY A 158 -12.24 21.72 -19.26
CA GLY A 158 -11.70 20.81 -20.28
C GLY A 158 -12.47 20.84 -21.60
N TRP A 159 -13.69 21.39 -21.62
CA TRP A 159 -14.65 21.17 -22.71
C TRP A 159 -14.31 21.88 -24.01
N GLN A 160 -13.76 23.10 -23.92
CA GLN A 160 -13.43 23.97 -25.06
C GLN A 160 -11.95 24.35 -25.08
N LYS A 161 -11.04 23.48 -24.64
CA LYS A 161 -9.59 23.75 -24.70
C LYS A 161 -9.11 23.83 -26.17
N PRO A 162 -8.11 24.69 -26.49
CA PRO A 162 -7.43 25.66 -25.62
C PRO A 162 -8.20 26.97 -25.43
N ASP A 163 -7.86 27.72 -24.37
CA ASP A 163 -8.38 29.07 -24.07
C ASP A 163 -9.92 29.17 -24.05
N GLY A 164 -10.60 28.08 -23.70
CA GLY A 164 -12.05 28.02 -23.63
C GLY A 164 -12.64 28.63 -22.37
N LEU A 165 -13.93 28.96 -22.41
CA LEU A 165 -14.74 29.26 -21.23
C LEU A 165 -16.06 28.52 -21.37
N THR A 166 -16.31 27.54 -20.49
CA THR A 166 -17.59 26.81 -20.47
C THR A 166 -18.32 27.06 -19.17
N VAL A 167 -19.60 27.43 -19.28
CA VAL A 167 -20.48 27.69 -18.13
C VAL A 167 -21.56 26.63 -18.09
N ILE A 168 -21.66 25.94 -16.96
CA ILE A 168 -22.75 25.01 -16.65
C ILE A 168 -23.62 25.67 -15.58
N ALA A 169 -24.73 26.28 -16.01
CA ALA A 169 -25.73 26.82 -15.08
C ALA A 169 -26.45 25.67 -14.32
N PRO A 170 -26.95 25.89 -13.09
CA PRO A 170 -27.65 24.86 -12.30
C PRO A 170 -28.75 24.14 -13.10
N GLU A 171 -29.61 24.89 -13.79
CA GLU A 171 -30.68 24.40 -14.66
C GLU A 171 -30.19 23.62 -15.90
N ARG A 172 -28.91 23.70 -16.26
CA ARG A 172 -28.31 22.96 -17.39
C ARG A 172 -27.54 21.73 -16.93
N VAL A 173 -27.36 21.50 -15.63
CA VAL A 173 -26.58 20.37 -15.08
C VAL A 173 -27.08 19.04 -15.62
N GLU A 174 -28.38 18.76 -15.54
CA GLU A 174 -28.93 17.49 -16.01
C GLU A 174 -28.66 17.26 -17.50
N SER A 175 -28.94 18.26 -18.33
CA SER A 175 -28.71 18.20 -19.78
C SER A 175 -27.23 18.00 -20.15
N PHE A 176 -26.32 18.42 -19.27
CA PHE A 176 -24.89 18.25 -19.43
C PHE A 176 -24.46 16.83 -19.02
N LEU A 177 -24.94 16.33 -17.87
CA LEU A 177 -24.63 14.98 -17.38
C LEU A 177 -25.02 13.89 -18.38
N GLN A 178 -26.14 14.05 -19.08
CA GLN A 178 -26.63 13.12 -20.12
C GLN A 178 -25.63 12.91 -21.28
N LYS A 179 -24.71 13.85 -21.49
CA LYS A 179 -23.72 13.83 -22.57
C LYS A 179 -22.35 13.30 -22.11
N LEU A 180 -22.15 13.08 -20.81
CA LEU A 180 -20.83 12.73 -20.27
C LEU A 180 -20.57 11.22 -20.39
N PRO A 181 -19.48 10.81 -21.07
CA PRO A 181 -19.01 9.43 -21.01
C PRO A 181 -18.48 9.13 -19.60
N VAL A 182 -18.50 7.88 -19.18
CA VAL A 182 -18.10 7.49 -17.83
C VAL A 182 -16.63 7.81 -17.52
N GLU A 183 -15.75 7.80 -18.53
CA GLU A 183 -14.34 8.19 -18.39
C GLU A 183 -14.09 9.71 -18.26
N ALA A 184 -15.12 10.56 -18.40
CA ALA A 184 -14.97 12.00 -18.18
C ALA A 184 -14.73 12.33 -16.68
N LEU A 185 -14.99 11.37 -15.80
CA LEU A 185 -14.81 11.52 -14.36
C LEU A 185 -13.35 11.42 -13.94
N TRP A 186 -12.89 12.40 -13.16
CA TRP A 186 -11.62 12.31 -12.45
C TRP A 186 -11.66 11.15 -11.45
N GLY A 187 -10.71 10.21 -11.56
CA GLY A 187 -10.71 8.96 -10.77
C GLY A 187 -11.26 7.75 -11.53
N VAL A 188 -11.92 7.93 -12.67
CA VAL A 188 -12.29 6.85 -13.60
C VAL A 188 -11.24 6.75 -14.70
N GLY A 189 -10.13 6.06 -14.39
CA GLY A 189 -9.10 5.77 -15.40
C GLY A 189 -9.57 4.75 -16.45
N PRO A 190 -8.78 4.51 -17.51
CA PRO A 190 -9.14 3.58 -18.60
C PRO A 190 -9.54 2.18 -18.12
N VAL A 191 -8.91 1.70 -17.04
CA VAL A 191 -9.23 0.41 -16.41
C VAL A 191 -10.61 0.43 -15.76
N THR A 192 -10.94 1.47 -15.01
CA THR A 192 -12.24 1.62 -14.34
C THR A 192 -13.35 1.82 -15.37
N ALA A 193 -13.12 2.64 -16.40
CA ALA A 193 -14.06 2.83 -17.51
C ALA A 193 -14.36 1.50 -18.21
N LYS A 194 -13.33 0.68 -18.48
CA LYS A 194 -13.51 -0.66 -19.09
C LYS A 194 -14.39 -1.58 -18.22
N LYS A 195 -14.25 -1.54 -16.89
CA LYS A 195 -15.09 -2.32 -15.97
C LYS A 195 -16.55 -1.86 -15.97
N LEU A 196 -16.78 -0.56 -16.01
CA LEU A 196 -18.13 0.02 -16.04
C LEU A 196 -18.84 -0.32 -17.37
N ARG A 197 -18.14 -0.20 -18.50
CA ARG A 197 -18.69 -0.62 -19.80
C ARG A 197 -19.02 -2.11 -19.87
N ALA A 198 -18.22 -2.95 -19.23
CA ALA A 198 -18.48 -4.39 -19.18
C ALA A 198 -19.79 -4.75 -18.47
N ILE A 199 -20.35 -3.86 -17.64
CA ILE A 199 -21.66 -4.02 -17.00
C ILE A 199 -22.74 -3.13 -17.63
N GLY A 200 -22.51 -2.63 -18.86
CA GLY A 200 -23.48 -1.83 -19.62
C GLY A 200 -23.52 -0.34 -19.27
N ILE A 201 -22.55 0.17 -18.50
CA ILE A 201 -22.47 1.60 -18.14
C ILE A 201 -21.51 2.29 -19.10
N GLU A 202 -22.04 3.02 -20.08
CA GLU A 202 -21.23 3.78 -21.05
C GLU A 202 -21.14 5.26 -20.68
N ARG A 203 -22.25 5.83 -20.21
CA ARG A 203 -22.39 7.22 -19.80
C ARG A 203 -22.48 7.31 -18.29
N LEU A 204 -22.13 8.47 -17.77
CA LEU A 204 -22.22 8.76 -16.35
C LEU A 204 -23.64 8.55 -15.79
N VAL A 205 -24.67 8.94 -16.54
CA VAL A 205 -26.07 8.81 -16.11
C VAL A 205 -26.57 7.37 -16.08
N ASP A 206 -25.94 6.44 -16.80
CA ASP A 206 -26.32 5.02 -16.80
C ASP A 206 -26.06 4.37 -15.42
N VAL A 207 -25.18 4.98 -14.61
CA VAL A 207 -24.90 4.60 -13.22
C VAL A 207 -26.18 4.64 -12.37
N ARG A 208 -27.10 5.58 -12.64
CA ARG A 208 -28.33 5.78 -11.85
C ARG A 208 -29.27 4.57 -11.90
N THR A 209 -29.22 3.82 -12.99
CA THR A 209 -30.08 2.65 -13.22
C THR A 209 -29.36 1.32 -12.94
N ALA A 210 -28.05 1.36 -12.67
CA ALA A 210 -27.29 0.18 -12.33
C ALA A 210 -27.64 -0.30 -10.91
N SER A 211 -27.67 -1.63 -10.70
CA SER A 211 -27.87 -2.13 -9.33
C SER A 211 -26.66 -1.78 -8.46
N SER A 212 -26.93 -1.36 -7.22
CA SER A 212 -25.91 -0.98 -6.25
C SER A 212 -24.87 -2.09 -6.03
N GLU A 213 -25.33 -3.35 -6.04
CA GLU A 213 -24.50 -4.55 -5.92
C GLU A 213 -23.57 -4.75 -7.12
N LEU A 214 -24.07 -4.60 -8.35
CA LEU A 214 -23.25 -4.71 -9.56
C LEU A 214 -22.22 -3.58 -9.64
N LEU A 215 -22.62 -2.37 -9.29
CA LEU A 215 -21.74 -1.21 -9.28
C LEU A 215 -20.64 -1.36 -8.21
N ALA A 216 -20.98 -1.76 -6.99
CA ALA A 216 -20.01 -2.04 -5.93
C ALA A 216 -19.07 -3.18 -6.28
N LYS A 217 -19.56 -4.23 -6.96
CA LYS A 217 -18.71 -5.33 -7.45
C LYS A 217 -17.72 -4.86 -8.53
N ALA A 218 -18.14 -3.95 -9.41
CA ALA A 218 -17.29 -3.45 -10.49
C ALA A 218 -16.20 -2.47 -10.00
N VAL A 219 -16.56 -1.53 -9.12
CA VAL A 219 -15.69 -0.40 -8.76
C VAL A 219 -15.41 -0.23 -7.26
N GLY A 220 -15.92 -1.11 -6.40
CA GLY A 220 -15.68 -1.09 -4.96
C GLY A 220 -16.26 0.15 -4.28
N SER A 221 -15.47 0.76 -3.38
CA SER A 221 -15.86 1.96 -2.61
C SER A 221 -16.14 3.20 -3.48
N LEU A 222 -15.81 3.15 -4.77
CA LEU A 222 -16.12 4.24 -5.70
C LEU A 222 -17.61 4.29 -6.05
N ALA A 223 -18.37 3.20 -5.85
CA ALA A 223 -19.75 3.08 -6.32
C ALA A 223 -20.67 4.20 -5.80
N GLU A 224 -20.67 4.44 -4.49
CA GLU A 224 -21.51 5.48 -3.88
C GLU A 224 -21.16 6.88 -4.40
N TRP A 225 -19.87 7.15 -4.57
CA TRP A 225 -19.41 8.42 -5.13
C TRP A 225 -19.81 8.60 -6.60
N LEU A 226 -19.71 7.54 -7.42
CA LEU A 226 -20.19 7.59 -8.81
C LEU A 226 -21.70 7.87 -8.88
N VAL A 227 -22.49 7.31 -7.97
CA VAL A 227 -23.93 7.60 -7.90
C VAL A 227 -24.15 9.09 -7.61
N GLN A 228 -23.49 9.67 -6.62
CA GLN A 228 -23.59 11.11 -6.32
C GLN A 228 -23.21 11.98 -7.52
N LEU A 229 -22.06 11.72 -8.15
CA LEU A 229 -21.62 12.45 -9.33
C LEU A 229 -22.57 12.27 -10.51
N SER A 230 -23.19 11.09 -10.64
CA SER A 230 -24.18 10.85 -11.68
C SER A 230 -25.40 11.75 -11.54
N HIS A 231 -25.73 12.20 -10.33
CA HIS A 231 -26.77 13.21 -10.07
C HIS A 231 -26.24 14.65 -10.07
N GLY A 232 -24.96 14.86 -10.43
CA GLY A 232 -24.32 16.18 -10.41
C GLY A 232 -23.99 16.69 -9.02
N VAL A 233 -24.05 15.83 -7.99
CA VAL A 233 -23.83 16.20 -6.60
C VAL A 233 -22.35 16.06 -6.24
N ASP A 234 -21.75 17.17 -5.80
CA ASP A 234 -20.41 17.22 -5.21
C ASP A 234 -20.38 18.28 -4.11
N GLU A 235 -20.34 17.84 -2.86
CA GLU A 235 -20.41 18.71 -1.68
C GLU A 235 -19.06 19.34 -1.31
N ARG A 236 -17.95 18.85 -1.88
CA ARG A 236 -16.60 19.31 -1.51
C ARG A 236 -16.45 20.82 -1.72
N ALA A 237 -16.00 21.52 -0.69
CA ALA A 237 -15.69 22.95 -0.75
C ALA A 237 -14.33 23.19 -1.43
N VAL A 238 -14.09 24.44 -1.83
CA VAL A 238 -12.75 24.90 -2.23
C VAL A 238 -11.93 25.11 -0.96
N GLU A 239 -10.85 24.35 -0.82
CA GLU A 239 -9.98 24.34 0.35
C GLU A 239 -8.74 25.19 0.09
N THR A 240 -8.66 26.38 0.69
CA THR A 240 -7.52 27.30 0.51
C THR A 240 -6.22 26.82 1.12
N HIS A 241 -6.31 25.91 2.09
CA HIS A 241 -5.16 25.40 2.80
C HIS A 241 -5.27 23.89 2.97
N ARG A 242 -4.41 23.18 2.26
CA ARG A 242 -4.21 21.74 2.48
C ARG A 242 -2.99 21.54 3.36
N GLU A 243 -3.16 20.85 4.49
CA GLU A 243 -2.01 20.42 5.28
C GLU A 243 -1.09 19.56 4.41
N THR A 244 0.15 20.03 4.20
CA THR A 244 1.14 19.30 3.41
C THR A 244 1.54 18.03 4.18
N LYS A 245 1.05 16.88 3.74
CA LYS A 245 1.28 15.59 4.42
C LYS A 245 2.65 14.98 4.11
N SER A 246 3.23 15.28 2.94
CA SER A 246 4.51 14.76 2.49
C SER A 246 5.26 15.76 1.61
N VAL A 247 6.58 15.79 1.72
CA VAL A 247 7.49 16.48 0.79
C VAL A 247 8.46 15.45 0.23
N SER A 248 8.61 15.41 -1.09
CA SER A 248 9.59 14.56 -1.75
C SER A 248 10.23 15.23 -2.94
N CYS A 249 11.49 14.87 -3.19
CA CYS A 249 12.17 15.08 -4.46
C CYS A 249 12.47 13.73 -5.10
N GLU A 250 12.56 13.73 -6.42
CA GLU A 250 13.02 12.60 -7.21
C GLU A 250 13.83 13.13 -8.38
N THR A 251 14.77 12.33 -8.88
CA THR A 251 15.55 12.64 -10.08
C THR A 251 15.67 11.38 -10.92
N THR A 252 15.34 11.51 -12.21
CA THR A 252 15.50 10.44 -13.19
C THR A 252 16.88 10.58 -13.84
N TYR A 253 17.75 9.60 -13.62
CA TYR A 253 19.09 9.58 -14.21
C TYR A 253 19.06 9.06 -15.65
N ALA A 254 19.93 9.63 -16.49
CA ALA A 254 20.05 9.24 -17.90
C ALA A 254 20.58 7.81 -18.08
N LYS A 255 21.36 7.34 -17.12
CA LYS A 255 21.92 5.98 -17.03
C LYS A 255 21.68 5.45 -15.63
N ASP A 256 21.65 4.12 -15.50
CA ASP A 256 21.55 3.49 -14.18
C ASP A 256 22.83 3.78 -13.38
N LEU A 257 22.66 4.33 -12.18
CA LEU A 257 23.76 4.53 -11.24
C LEU A 257 24.08 3.19 -10.60
N THR A 258 25.31 2.71 -10.79
CA THR A 258 25.76 1.41 -10.26
C THR A 258 26.92 1.55 -9.27
N ASP A 259 27.59 2.71 -9.26
CA ASP A 259 28.64 3.01 -8.29
C ASP A 259 28.05 3.54 -6.98
N TRP A 260 28.45 2.94 -5.86
CA TRP A 260 27.96 3.30 -4.53
C TRP A 260 28.31 4.74 -4.12
N ARG A 261 29.49 5.25 -4.50
CA ARG A 261 29.91 6.61 -4.12
C ARG A 261 29.09 7.65 -4.89
N GLU A 262 28.81 7.38 -6.15
CA GLU A 262 27.93 8.19 -6.99
C GLU A 262 26.49 8.17 -6.44
N MET A 263 25.93 6.99 -6.14
CA MET A 263 24.60 6.87 -5.53
C MET A 263 24.48 7.63 -4.20
N ASN A 264 25.49 7.53 -3.33
CA ASN A 264 25.47 8.21 -2.03
C ASN A 264 25.54 9.74 -2.17
N ARG A 265 26.33 10.23 -3.15
CA ARG A 265 26.37 11.67 -3.48
C ARG A 265 24.99 12.16 -3.94
N GLU A 266 24.36 11.41 -4.83
CA GLU A 266 23.03 11.74 -5.38
C GLU A 266 21.93 11.72 -4.31
N ILE A 267 21.95 10.73 -3.42
CA ILE A 267 21.05 10.69 -2.25
C ILE A 267 21.25 11.92 -1.36
N GLN A 268 22.50 12.34 -1.14
CA GLN A 268 22.79 13.53 -0.34
C GLN A 268 22.23 14.80 -0.99
N LEU A 269 22.39 14.97 -2.30
CA LEU A 269 21.81 16.11 -3.04
C LEU A 269 20.28 16.13 -2.93
N LEU A 270 19.64 14.98 -3.13
CA LEU A 270 18.19 14.86 -2.94
C LEU A 270 17.79 15.20 -1.49
N ALA A 271 18.58 14.80 -0.49
CA ALA A 271 18.28 15.06 0.92
C ALA A 271 18.37 16.56 1.23
N GLU A 272 19.38 17.23 0.67
CA GLU A 272 19.58 18.67 0.75
C GLU A 272 18.40 19.42 0.10
N ASP A 273 17.95 18.97 -1.08
CA ASP A 273 16.77 19.53 -1.76
C ASP A 273 15.50 19.44 -0.90
N VAL A 274 15.23 18.26 -0.29
CA VAL A 274 14.07 18.16 0.61
C VAL A 274 14.26 19.03 1.84
N ALA A 275 15.44 19.03 2.47
CA ALA A 275 15.73 19.86 3.63
C ALA A 275 15.51 21.35 3.33
N GLU A 276 15.90 21.81 2.14
CA GLU A 276 15.66 23.18 1.71
C GLU A 276 14.16 23.45 1.49
N GLN A 277 13.42 22.54 0.86
CA GLN A 277 11.97 22.67 0.70
C GLN A 277 11.23 22.71 2.04
N LEU A 278 11.65 21.90 3.00
CA LEU A 278 11.12 21.91 4.37
C LEU A 278 11.34 23.26 5.04
N LYS A 279 12.57 23.78 4.95
CA LYS A 279 12.96 25.07 5.51
C LYS A 279 12.17 26.22 4.89
N ARG A 280 12.08 26.28 3.55
CA ARG A 280 11.33 27.31 2.80
C ARG A 280 9.86 27.34 3.20
N LYS A 281 9.24 26.17 3.38
CA LYS A 281 7.82 26.07 3.76
C LYS A 281 7.57 26.26 5.27
N GLY A 282 8.62 26.43 6.07
CA GLY A 282 8.50 26.54 7.54
C GLY A 282 8.02 25.26 8.21
N LEU A 283 8.17 24.12 7.55
CA LEU A 283 7.67 22.83 7.98
C LEU A 283 8.80 22.03 8.65
N ARG A 284 8.50 21.34 9.74
CA ARG A 284 9.46 20.46 10.41
C ARG A 284 9.16 19.03 10.03
N ALA A 285 10.14 18.32 9.50
CA ALA A 285 10.00 16.89 9.30
C ALA A 285 10.33 16.13 10.59
N ARG A 286 9.60 15.06 10.88
CA ARG A 286 10.06 14.03 11.84
C ARG A 286 10.71 12.93 11.01
N HIS A 287 12.02 12.75 11.16
CA HIS A 287 12.81 11.81 10.36
C HIS A 287 12.25 10.39 10.48
N ARG A 288 11.98 9.76 9.35
CA ARG A 288 11.80 8.32 9.18
C ARG A 288 12.53 7.96 7.92
N ASP A 289 13.39 6.98 8.03
CA ASP A 289 14.57 6.77 7.19
C ASP A 289 14.29 6.62 5.69
N ALA A 290 15.32 6.95 4.93
CA ALA A 290 15.40 6.99 3.48
C ALA A 290 14.99 5.66 2.82
N GLN A 291 14.24 5.77 1.71
CA GLN A 291 13.86 4.64 0.85
C GLN A 291 15.04 4.22 -0.04
N PRO A 292 15.24 2.93 -0.36
CA PRO A 292 16.19 2.49 -1.38
C PRO A 292 15.62 2.52 -2.82
N HIS A 293 14.59 3.32 -3.07
CA HIS A 293 14.26 3.80 -4.41
C HIS A 293 14.31 5.32 -4.34
N HIS A 294 15.03 5.97 -5.25
CA HIS A 294 15.39 7.40 -5.29
C HIS A 294 14.25 8.41 -5.06
N ARG A 295 13.67 8.42 -3.86
CA ARG A 295 12.65 9.33 -3.37
C ARG A 295 12.86 9.51 -1.86
N ILE A 296 13.30 10.69 -1.50
CA ILE A 296 13.38 11.08 -0.09
C ILE A 296 12.03 11.67 0.28
N LEU A 297 11.27 10.97 1.11
CA LEU A 297 9.94 11.38 1.56
C LEU A 297 10.01 11.80 3.03
N HIS A 298 9.77 13.07 3.32
CA HIS A 298 9.69 13.59 4.69
C HIS A 298 8.24 13.93 5.06
N ARG A 299 7.80 13.48 6.25
CA ARG A 299 6.48 13.78 6.83
C ARG A 299 6.56 14.92 7.83
N LEU A 300 5.61 15.85 7.76
CA LEU A 300 5.67 17.16 8.41
C LEU A 300 4.87 17.24 9.71
N ALA A 301 5.30 18.14 10.60
CA ALA A 301 4.61 18.53 11.83
C ALA A 301 4.57 20.07 11.99
N PRO A 302 3.46 20.64 12.52
CA PRO A 302 3.34 22.08 12.76
C PRO A 302 4.20 22.57 13.95
N ARG A 303 4.54 23.87 13.92
CA ARG A 303 5.41 24.54 14.89
C ARG A 303 4.66 24.73 16.22
N ALA A 304 5.01 23.99 17.26
CA ALA A 304 4.50 24.21 18.60
C ALA A 304 4.98 25.58 19.13
N ARG A 305 4.06 26.48 19.50
CA ARG A 305 4.38 27.68 20.29
C ARG A 305 4.77 27.23 21.70
N GLN A 306 5.96 27.59 22.15
CA GLN A 306 6.39 27.42 23.54
C GLN A 306 5.59 28.35 24.46
N PRO A 307 5.19 27.89 25.65
CA PRO A 307 4.66 28.76 26.69
C PRO A 307 5.82 29.45 27.41
N ARG A 308 5.78 30.79 27.50
CA ARG A 308 6.59 31.54 28.47
C ARG A 308 5.72 31.86 29.68
N ALA A 309 6.15 31.39 30.84
CA ALA A 309 5.67 31.83 32.14
C ALA A 309 6.44 33.07 32.62
N ASP A 310 5.78 33.79 33.52
CA ASP A 310 6.23 34.81 34.47
C ASP A 310 6.51 36.24 33.98
N ALA A 311 5.66 37.17 34.46
CA ALA A 311 6.07 38.29 35.30
C ALA A 311 4.86 39.05 35.88
N ALA A 312 4.84 39.19 37.19
CA ALA A 312 3.96 40.09 37.94
C ALA A 312 4.32 41.57 37.70
N ARG A 313 3.32 42.45 37.58
CA ARG A 313 3.32 43.78 38.24
C ARG A 313 1.98 44.52 38.11
N ALA A 314 1.73 45.29 39.16
CA ALA A 314 0.53 46.06 39.48
C ALA A 314 0.20 47.23 38.53
N HIS A 315 -1.09 47.57 38.42
CA HIS A 315 -1.60 48.88 38.85
C HIS A 315 -3.14 48.99 38.83
N ARG A 316 -3.68 49.60 39.91
CA ARG A 316 -4.79 50.58 40.04
C ARG A 316 -5.85 50.58 38.92
N GLY A 317 -7.16 50.53 39.13
CA GLY A 317 -7.99 50.74 40.31
C GLY A 317 -9.30 51.41 39.85
N ARG A 318 -10.45 51.10 40.46
CA ARG A 318 -11.58 52.02 40.69
C ARG A 318 -12.67 51.35 41.54
N ARG A 319 -12.93 52.02 42.68
CA ARG A 319 -14.09 52.01 43.60
C ARG A 319 -15.42 52.17 42.85
N ALA A 320 -16.64 51.92 43.34
CA ALA A 320 -17.33 51.33 44.52
C ALA A 320 -18.86 51.61 44.26
N PRO A 321 -19.83 51.66 45.21
CA PRO A 321 -20.01 51.04 46.54
C PRO A 321 -21.43 50.42 46.75
N GLY A 322 -21.60 49.67 47.85
CA GLY A 322 -22.92 49.34 48.42
C GLY A 322 -22.78 48.53 49.72
N ALA A 323 -22.89 49.21 50.87
CA ALA A 323 -22.74 48.70 52.25
C ALA A 323 -24.09 48.17 52.83
N PRO A 324 -24.27 47.79 54.13
CA PRO A 324 -23.30 47.70 55.24
C PRO A 324 -23.39 46.45 56.18
N ALA A 325 -22.27 46.28 56.91
CA ALA A 325 -22.01 45.74 58.26
C ALA A 325 -23.11 45.08 59.14
N ARG A 326 -22.76 43.97 59.85
CA ARG A 326 -22.39 43.98 61.30
C ARG A 326 -22.11 42.58 61.92
N ARG A 327 -21.14 42.59 62.86
CA ARG A 327 -20.99 41.82 64.12
C ARG A 327 -20.51 40.36 64.16
N ARG A 328 -19.23 40.25 64.58
CA ARG A 328 -18.65 39.49 65.71
C ARG A 328 -19.45 38.37 66.42
N ARG A 329 -18.68 37.29 66.64
CA ARG A 329 -18.48 36.43 67.84
C ARG A 329 -18.90 34.95 67.70
N ALA A 330 -17.91 34.12 68.05
CA ALA A 330 -17.92 32.68 68.22
C ALA A 330 -18.92 32.20 69.28
N PHE A 331 -19.59 31.07 69.06
CA PHE A 331 -19.32 29.75 69.68
C PHE A 331 -20.50 28.80 69.40
N ALA A 332 -20.14 27.52 69.18
CA ALA A 332 -20.87 26.30 69.55
C ALA A 332 -22.17 25.87 68.81
N GLU A 333 -22.06 24.65 68.22
CA GLU A 333 -22.98 23.49 68.28
C GLU A 333 -23.52 22.91 66.95
N GLY A 334 -23.32 21.58 66.83
CA GLY A 334 -23.97 20.64 65.90
C GLY A 334 -23.32 20.55 64.52
N ALA A 335 -22.86 19.41 63.98
CA ALA A 335 -23.13 18.02 64.29
C ALA A 335 -22.03 17.09 63.71
N ARG A 336 -21.75 15.99 64.44
CA ARG A 336 -21.45 14.59 64.06
C ARG A 336 -20.88 14.35 62.63
N SER A 337 -19.82 13.57 62.40
CA SER A 337 -19.41 12.31 63.05
C SER A 337 -17.92 12.01 62.79
N ALA A 338 -17.21 11.57 63.84
CA ALA A 338 -15.89 10.96 63.76
C ALA A 338 -15.98 9.42 63.83
N GLU A 339 -14.98 8.82 63.20
CA GLU A 339 -14.64 7.42 62.88
C GLU A 339 -14.69 6.39 64.03
N PRO A 340 -14.66 5.08 63.71
CA PRO A 340 -14.18 4.07 64.64
C PRO A 340 -12.89 3.38 64.17
N VAL A 341 -11.93 3.28 65.10
CA VAL A 341 -10.82 2.30 65.10
C VAL A 341 -11.27 1.08 65.90
N ILE A 342 -11.04 -0.15 65.41
CA ILE A 342 -11.11 -1.36 66.24
C ILE A 342 -9.96 -2.34 65.90
N ARG A 343 -9.23 -2.73 66.96
CA ARG A 343 -8.32 -3.89 67.07
C ARG A 343 -9.11 -5.19 67.29
N ILE A 344 -8.58 -6.33 66.86
CA ILE A 344 -9.15 -7.67 67.16
C ILE A 344 -8.02 -8.59 67.64
N GLU A 345 -8.28 -9.43 68.67
CA GLU A 345 -7.95 -10.87 68.80
C GLU A 345 -8.59 -11.43 70.12
N PRO A 346 -8.81 -12.75 70.33
CA PRO A 346 -9.24 -13.83 69.43
C PRO A 346 -10.40 -14.71 70.01
N GLY A 347 -11.09 -15.50 69.17
CA GLY A 347 -12.03 -16.53 69.63
C GLY A 347 -12.84 -17.20 68.50
N GLU A 348 -12.34 -18.31 67.97
CA GLU A 348 -13.03 -19.27 67.07
C GLU A 348 -14.05 -20.17 67.82
N PRO A 349 -14.91 -21.00 67.16
CA PRO A 349 -15.00 -21.30 65.72
C PRO A 349 -16.43 -21.28 65.12
N MET A 350 -16.54 -21.05 63.81
CA MET A 350 -17.67 -21.61 63.03
C MET A 350 -17.16 -22.18 61.70
N LYS A 351 -16.89 -23.49 61.71
CA LYS A 351 -16.22 -24.31 60.68
C LYS A 351 -17.07 -24.61 59.43
N THR A 352 -18.10 -23.85 59.10
CA THR A 352 -19.01 -24.21 57.99
C THR A 352 -19.14 -23.17 56.88
N ALA A 353 -18.53 -21.99 57.00
CA ALA A 353 -18.60 -20.96 55.95
C ALA A 353 -17.36 -20.92 55.02
N LEU A 354 -16.23 -21.52 55.42
CA LEU A 354 -14.95 -21.32 54.72
C LEU A 354 -14.81 -22.15 53.44
N ALA A 355 -15.51 -23.29 53.31
CA ALA A 355 -15.47 -24.10 52.09
C ALA A 355 -16.26 -23.47 50.92
N ALA A 356 -17.35 -22.74 51.23
CA ALA A 356 -18.16 -22.03 50.23
C ALA A 356 -17.54 -20.69 49.81
N LEU A 357 -16.83 -20.01 50.73
CA LEU A 357 -16.14 -18.77 50.42
C LEU A 357 -14.81 -19.00 49.66
N LEU A 358 -14.07 -20.08 49.91
CA LEU A 358 -12.89 -20.39 49.09
C LEU A 358 -13.24 -20.82 47.66
N SER A 359 -14.41 -21.43 47.44
CA SER A 359 -14.86 -21.79 46.09
C SER A 359 -15.37 -20.58 45.29
N LEU A 360 -15.79 -19.50 45.95
CA LEU A 360 -16.14 -18.23 45.30
C LEU A 360 -14.93 -17.32 45.02
N PHE A 361 -13.86 -17.40 45.82
CA PHE A 361 -12.63 -16.64 45.55
C PHE A 361 -11.70 -17.30 44.50
N LEU A 362 -11.83 -18.60 44.25
CA LEU A 362 -11.06 -19.28 43.20
C LEU A 362 -11.62 -19.06 41.78
N VAL A 363 -12.90 -18.67 41.66
CA VAL A 363 -13.55 -18.43 40.35
C VAL A 363 -13.36 -16.98 39.87
N SER A 364 -13.09 -16.02 40.75
CA SER A 364 -12.91 -14.60 40.35
C SER A 364 -11.49 -14.22 39.93
N ALA A 365 -10.46 -15.01 40.24
CA ALA A 365 -9.08 -14.67 39.86
C ALA A 365 -8.80 -14.81 38.34
N HIS A 366 -9.60 -15.58 37.61
CA HIS A 366 -9.49 -15.72 36.14
C HIS A 366 -10.31 -14.68 35.37
N ALA A 367 -11.20 -13.93 36.03
CA ALA A 367 -12.17 -13.04 35.38
C ALA A 367 -11.68 -11.59 35.19
N GLN A 368 -10.41 -11.29 35.52
CA GLN A 368 -9.91 -9.92 35.59
C GLN A 368 -8.55 -9.72 34.90
N GLN A 369 -8.30 -10.42 33.80
CA GLN A 369 -7.21 -10.06 32.87
C GLN A 369 -7.75 -9.19 31.74
N GLU A 370 -7.06 -8.09 31.43
CA GLU A 370 -7.40 -7.25 30.27
C GLU A 370 -7.46 -8.09 28.98
N PRO A 371 -8.27 -7.72 27.98
CA PRO A 371 -8.27 -8.38 26.68
C PRO A 371 -6.88 -8.43 26.03
N LEU A 372 -6.57 -9.52 25.33
CA LEU A 372 -5.39 -9.60 24.48
C LEU A 372 -5.63 -8.77 23.22
N ARG A 373 -5.09 -7.55 23.20
CA ARG A 373 -5.07 -6.67 22.02
C ARG A 373 -4.08 -7.15 20.96
N VAL A 374 -4.58 -7.50 19.77
CA VAL A 374 -3.79 -8.01 18.64
C VAL A 374 -3.94 -7.05 17.45
N GLY A 375 -2.83 -6.54 16.93
CA GLY A 375 -2.80 -5.81 15.67
C GLY A 375 -2.77 -6.78 14.50
N PHE A 376 -3.50 -6.48 13.43
CA PHE A 376 -3.53 -7.32 12.23
C PHE A 376 -3.33 -6.50 10.97
N LEU A 377 -2.14 -6.63 10.37
CA LEU A 377 -1.78 -5.95 9.12
C LEU A 377 -2.14 -6.85 7.93
N THR A 378 -3.02 -6.37 7.06
CA THR A 378 -3.49 -7.10 5.87
C THR A 378 -3.61 -6.17 4.67
N VAL A 379 -3.96 -6.72 3.51
CA VAL A 379 -4.16 -5.99 2.26
C VAL A 379 -5.58 -6.23 1.76
N ARG A 380 -6.44 -5.20 1.79
CA ARG A 380 -7.82 -5.28 1.29
C ARG A 380 -7.98 -4.71 -0.12
N THR A 381 -7.02 -3.91 -0.57
CA THR A 381 -7.04 -3.21 -1.86
C THR A 381 -5.75 -3.45 -2.65
N GLY A 382 -5.81 -3.28 -3.97
CA GLY A 382 -4.65 -3.45 -4.85
C GLY A 382 -4.35 -4.89 -5.28
N PRO A 383 -3.20 -5.12 -5.95
CA PRO A 383 -2.87 -6.40 -6.59
C PRO A 383 -2.73 -7.61 -5.64
N LEU A 384 -2.49 -7.35 -4.35
CA LEU A 384 -2.28 -8.36 -3.31
C LEU A 384 -3.56 -8.64 -2.48
N ALA A 385 -4.69 -8.01 -2.81
CA ALA A 385 -5.92 -8.11 -2.03
C ALA A 385 -6.48 -9.54 -1.90
N ALA A 386 -6.20 -10.42 -2.87
CA ALA A 386 -6.61 -11.82 -2.79
C ALA A 386 -5.94 -12.55 -1.61
N GLY A 387 -4.63 -12.36 -1.43
CA GLY A 387 -3.90 -12.93 -0.31
C GLY A 387 -4.31 -12.32 1.03
N GLY A 388 -4.60 -11.00 1.07
CA GLY A 388 -5.02 -10.36 2.32
C GLY A 388 -6.39 -10.83 2.79
N ARG A 389 -7.33 -11.11 1.86
CA ARG A 389 -8.58 -11.79 2.20
C ARG A 389 -8.34 -13.18 2.79
N GLN A 390 -7.45 -13.98 2.18
CA GLN A 390 -7.09 -15.30 2.70
C GLN A 390 -6.48 -15.23 4.10
N MET A 391 -5.65 -14.21 4.39
CA MET A 391 -5.11 -14.00 5.74
C MET A 391 -6.24 -13.76 6.75
N GLU A 392 -7.22 -12.91 6.40
CA GLU A 392 -8.39 -12.66 7.26
C GLU A 392 -9.25 -13.92 7.47
N GLU A 393 -9.46 -14.75 6.44
CA GLU A 393 -10.16 -16.04 6.56
C GLU A 393 -9.47 -16.96 7.59
N GLY A 394 -8.15 -17.06 7.53
CA GLY A 394 -7.35 -17.92 8.42
C GLY A 394 -7.43 -17.49 9.90
N ILE A 395 -7.20 -16.20 10.19
CA ILE A 395 -7.22 -15.73 11.59
C ILE A 395 -8.63 -15.75 12.18
N ASN A 396 -9.64 -15.37 11.40
CA ASN A 396 -11.02 -15.32 11.89
C ASN A 396 -11.55 -16.72 12.16
N LEU A 397 -11.21 -17.71 11.32
CA LEU A 397 -11.58 -19.10 11.61
C LEU A 397 -10.99 -19.56 12.94
N LEU A 398 -9.69 -19.34 13.18
CA LEU A 398 -9.06 -19.73 14.44
C LEU A 398 -9.75 -19.09 15.64
N LEU A 399 -9.95 -17.76 15.59
CA LEU A 399 -10.61 -17.04 16.69
C LEU A 399 -12.03 -17.56 16.93
N LYS A 400 -12.79 -17.86 15.87
CA LYS A 400 -14.12 -18.46 15.97
C LYS A 400 -14.07 -19.83 16.68
N GLU A 401 -13.16 -20.71 16.27
CA GLU A 401 -12.97 -22.03 16.89
C GLU A 401 -12.56 -21.95 18.37
N ARG A 402 -11.93 -20.85 18.77
CA ARG A 402 -11.49 -20.59 20.15
C ARG A 402 -12.44 -19.69 20.93
N ASN A 403 -13.66 -19.45 20.45
CA ASN A 403 -14.63 -18.53 21.07
C ASN A 403 -14.01 -17.15 21.40
N HIS A 404 -13.20 -16.65 20.46
CA HIS A 404 -12.44 -15.41 20.52
C HIS A 404 -11.56 -15.30 21.77
N THR A 405 -10.93 -16.41 22.18
CA THR A 405 -10.10 -16.49 23.39
C THR A 405 -8.79 -17.18 23.07
N LEU A 406 -7.65 -16.59 23.42
CA LEU A 406 -6.32 -17.19 23.28
C LEU A 406 -5.57 -17.05 24.60
N GLY A 407 -4.87 -18.10 25.04
CA GLY A 407 -4.12 -18.07 26.30
C GLY A 407 -4.96 -17.71 27.54
N GLY A 408 -6.26 -18.06 27.54
CA GLY A 408 -7.21 -17.74 28.61
C GLY A 408 -7.79 -16.32 28.56
N ARG A 409 -7.44 -15.50 27.56
CA ARG A 409 -7.88 -14.09 27.45
C ARG A 409 -8.75 -13.87 26.23
N LYS A 410 -9.78 -13.04 26.36
CA LYS A 410 -10.57 -12.57 25.20
C LYS A 410 -9.66 -11.78 24.26
N VAL A 411 -9.75 -12.05 22.96
CA VAL A 411 -8.96 -11.39 21.93
C VAL A 411 -9.71 -10.19 21.39
N GLU A 412 -9.07 -9.03 21.40
CA GLU A 412 -9.51 -7.84 20.70
C GLU A 412 -8.57 -7.59 19.51
N ILE A 413 -9.07 -7.74 18.29
CA ILE A 413 -8.26 -7.66 17.07
C ILE A 413 -8.51 -6.35 16.32
N PHE A 414 -7.43 -5.69 15.91
CA PHE A 414 -7.46 -4.43 15.19
C PHE A 414 -6.94 -4.62 13.77
N PHE A 415 -7.86 -4.68 12.80
CA PHE A 415 -7.53 -4.83 11.38
C PHE A 415 -7.05 -3.50 10.78
N ALA A 416 -5.96 -3.56 10.04
CA ALA A 416 -5.39 -2.43 9.32
C ALA A 416 -5.07 -2.80 7.87
N ASP A 417 -5.74 -2.13 6.93
CA ASP A 417 -5.41 -2.22 5.50
C ASP A 417 -4.17 -1.40 5.20
N THR A 418 -3.15 -2.10 4.72
CA THR A 418 -1.86 -1.55 4.29
C THR A 418 -1.81 -1.25 2.79
N ALA A 419 -2.82 -1.70 2.03
CA ALA A 419 -2.90 -1.60 0.57
C ALA A 419 -1.67 -2.15 -0.17
N GLY A 420 -0.83 -2.97 0.47
CA GLY A 420 0.43 -3.46 -0.08
C GLY A 420 1.47 -2.35 -0.24
N GLN A 421 1.48 -1.34 0.64
CA GLN A 421 2.34 -0.15 0.52
C GLN A 421 3.22 0.03 1.77
N PRO A 422 4.57 0.05 1.63
CA PRO A 422 5.51 0.21 2.75
C PRO A 422 5.20 1.38 3.68
N ALA A 423 4.92 2.57 3.12
CA ALA A 423 4.66 3.78 3.90
C ALA A 423 3.35 3.69 4.70
N LEU A 424 2.33 3.04 4.13
CA LEU A 424 1.05 2.82 4.80
C LEU A 424 1.17 1.74 5.87
N ALA A 425 1.88 0.63 5.58
CA ALA A 425 2.21 -0.40 6.56
C ALA A 425 2.90 0.19 7.80
N LYS A 426 3.90 1.07 7.62
CA LYS A 426 4.55 1.78 8.74
C LYS A 426 3.59 2.66 9.53
N SER A 427 2.78 3.47 8.83
CA SER A 427 1.80 4.35 9.47
C SER A 427 0.73 3.57 10.26
N LYS A 428 0.27 2.45 9.72
CA LYS A 428 -0.69 1.57 10.37
C LYS A 428 -0.10 0.80 11.54
N THR A 429 1.14 0.37 11.44
CA THR A 429 1.87 -0.23 12.56
C THR A 429 1.93 0.73 13.75
N GLN A 430 2.20 2.02 13.53
CA GLN A 430 2.19 3.00 14.63
C GLN A 430 0.80 3.27 15.19
N GLU A 431 -0.22 3.30 14.35
CA GLU A 431 -1.60 3.39 14.84
C GLU A 431 -1.89 2.22 15.80
N LEU A 432 -1.56 0.99 15.39
CA LEU A 432 -1.74 -0.21 16.22
C LEU A 432 -0.96 -0.12 17.53
N VAL A 433 0.30 0.31 17.50
CA VAL A 433 1.15 0.39 18.69
C VAL A 433 0.78 1.57 19.60
N GLU A 434 0.72 2.78 19.08
CA GLU A 434 0.61 4.02 19.87
C GLU A 434 -0.84 4.30 20.29
N ARG A 435 -1.80 4.07 19.39
CA ARG A 435 -3.22 4.34 19.64
C ARG A 435 -3.92 3.12 20.22
N ASN A 436 -3.77 1.95 19.58
CA ASN A 436 -4.47 0.74 20.00
C ASN A 436 -3.75 -0.03 21.10
N ARG A 437 -2.47 0.28 21.39
CA ARG A 437 -1.68 -0.36 22.46
C ARG A 437 -1.72 -1.89 22.38
N VAL A 438 -1.53 -2.41 21.17
CA VAL A 438 -1.53 -3.86 20.93
C VAL A 438 -0.34 -4.54 21.61
N HIS A 439 -0.54 -5.78 22.07
CA HIS A 439 0.50 -6.59 22.69
C HIS A 439 1.35 -7.34 21.65
N VAL A 440 0.78 -7.60 20.47
CA VAL A 440 1.40 -8.33 19.37
C VAL A 440 0.77 -7.92 18.06
N ILE A 441 1.53 -7.99 16.97
CA ILE A 441 1.06 -7.76 15.61
C ILE A 441 1.20 -9.05 14.81
N ILE A 442 0.18 -9.41 14.03
CA ILE A 442 0.24 -10.47 13.00
C ILE A 442 0.16 -9.80 11.62
N GLY A 443 1.05 -10.21 10.71
CA GLY A 443 1.21 -9.62 9.38
C GLY A 443 2.63 -9.05 9.19
N PRO A 444 2.85 -8.14 8.23
CA PRO A 444 1.98 -7.83 7.09
C PRO A 444 1.96 -8.96 6.05
N LEU A 445 1.31 -8.75 4.91
CA LEU A 445 1.24 -9.74 3.83
C LEU A 445 2.56 -9.82 3.05
N ALA A 446 3.10 -8.68 2.63
CA ALA A 446 4.25 -8.66 1.74
C ALA A 446 5.56 -8.45 2.49
N THR A 447 6.60 -9.14 2.04
CA THR A 447 7.94 -9.09 2.63
C THR A 447 8.52 -7.67 2.67
N PHE A 448 8.30 -6.87 1.63
CA PHE A 448 8.74 -5.46 1.61
C PHE A 448 8.02 -4.59 2.64
N GLU A 449 6.81 -4.95 3.05
CA GLU A 449 6.09 -4.24 4.12
C GLU A 449 6.70 -4.57 5.47
N ALA A 450 7.06 -5.84 5.70
CA ALA A 450 7.72 -6.28 6.92
C ALA A 450 9.07 -5.60 7.09
N LEU A 451 9.89 -5.56 6.02
CA LEU A 451 11.17 -4.85 6.01
C LEU A 451 11.01 -3.34 6.31
N ALA A 452 9.94 -2.71 5.82
CA ALA A 452 9.71 -1.29 6.04
C ALA A 452 9.29 -0.91 7.48
N ILE A 453 8.91 -1.90 8.30
CA ILE A 453 8.48 -1.68 9.68
C ILE A 453 9.42 -2.28 10.73
N ASP A 454 10.45 -3.04 10.32
CA ASP A 454 11.37 -3.76 11.22
C ASP A 454 12.02 -2.85 12.26
N ASP A 455 12.63 -1.73 11.82
CA ASP A 455 13.24 -0.74 12.73
C ASP A 455 12.25 -0.18 13.77
N TYR A 456 10.99 0.04 13.36
CA TYR A 456 9.97 0.55 14.26
C TYR A 456 9.52 -0.53 15.26
N ILE A 457 9.38 -1.79 14.81
CA ILE A 457 9.07 -2.93 15.68
C ILE A 457 10.15 -3.09 16.76
N LEU A 458 11.42 -3.01 16.37
CA LEU A 458 12.57 -3.03 17.28
C LEU A 458 12.52 -1.88 18.29
N GLN A 459 12.21 -0.67 17.84
CA GLN A 459 12.10 0.51 18.70
C GLN A 459 10.92 0.41 19.67
N ALA A 460 9.76 -0.03 19.18
CA ALA A 460 8.52 -0.13 19.95
C ALA A 460 8.52 -1.32 20.91
N ARG A 461 9.34 -2.35 20.66
CA ARG A 461 9.39 -3.60 21.43
C ARG A 461 8.03 -4.30 21.50
N VAL A 462 7.30 -4.28 20.39
CA VAL A 462 6.03 -5.02 20.22
C VAL A 462 6.28 -6.14 19.22
N PRO A 463 6.11 -7.43 19.59
CA PRO A 463 6.42 -8.53 18.70
C PRO A 463 5.56 -8.52 17.43
N LEU A 464 6.19 -8.81 16.29
CA LEU A 464 5.60 -9.01 14.99
C LEU A 464 5.70 -10.49 14.60
N ILE A 465 4.57 -11.15 14.35
CA ILE A 465 4.50 -12.52 13.84
C ILE A 465 4.17 -12.45 12.35
N THR A 466 5.09 -12.86 11.47
CA THR A 466 4.86 -12.83 10.02
C THR A 466 4.23 -14.13 9.53
N PRO A 467 2.98 -14.12 9.01
CA PRO A 467 2.27 -15.32 8.58
C PRO A 467 2.54 -15.70 7.11
N THR A 468 3.46 -14.99 6.44
CA THR A 468 3.78 -15.12 5.02
C THR A 468 5.30 -15.14 4.82
N SER A 469 5.75 -15.16 3.56
CA SER A 469 7.16 -15.28 3.21
C SER A 469 8.06 -14.23 3.87
N ALA A 470 9.06 -14.69 4.60
CA ALA A 470 10.19 -13.88 5.04
C ALA A 470 11.18 -13.61 3.88
N ALA A 471 11.97 -12.55 4.00
CA ALA A 471 13.12 -12.33 3.11
C ALA A 471 14.24 -13.33 3.46
N GLN A 472 14.84 -13.94 2.44
CA GLN A 472 16.01 -14.80 2.55
C GLN A 472 17.26 -13.99 2.89
N ASN A 473 17.44 -12.82 2.27
CA ASN A 473 18.67 -12.03 2.44
C ASN A 473 18.79 -11.33 3.80
N ASP A 474 17.69 -11.30 4.52
CA ASP A 474 17.59 -10.93 5.93
C ASP A 474 18.56 -11.74 6.84
N LEU A 475 18.95 -12.93 6.38
CA LEU A 475 19.85 -13.86 7.10
C LEU A 475 21.28 -13.35 7.31
N ALA A 476 21.80 -12.50 6.42
CA ALA A 476 23.17 -11.97 6.53
C ALA A 476 23.24 -10.57 7.16
N GLN A 477 22.11 -9.85 7.20
CA GLN A 477 22.04 -8.45 7.68
C GLN A 477 21.31 -8.27 9.01
N GLN A 478 20.57 -9.25 9.51
CA GLN A 478 19.91 -9.12 10.80
C GLN A 478 20.81 -9.48 11.98
N LYS A 479 21.17 -8.43 12.74
CA LYS A 479 21.05 -8.46 14.20
C LYS A 479 19.80 -9.27 14.54
N LYS A 480 19.91 -10.34 15.35
CA LYS A 480 18.74 -11.05 15.94
C LYS A 480 17.69 -10.01 16.35
N SER A 481 16.69 -9.77 15.50
CA SER A 481 15.55 -8.97 15.89
C SER A 481 14.73 -9.89 16.76
N ASP A 482 14.93 -9.82 18.07
CA ASP A 482 14.19 -10.68 18.99
C ASP A 482 12.66 -10.49 18.81
N TYR A 483 12.21 -9.37 18.22
CA TYR A 483 10.81 -9.00 18.09
C TYR A 483 10.15 -9.35 16.75
N VAL A 484 10.88 -9.76 15.71
CA VAL A 484 10.27 -10.24 14.45
C VAL A 484 10.35 -11.76 14.38
N ILE A 485 9.20 -12.41 14.45
CA ILE A 485 9.05 -13.86 14.52
C ILE A 485 8.51 -14.38 13.20
N HIS A 486 9.36 -15.09 12.46
CA HIS A 486 8.98 -15.72 11.21
C HIS A 486 8.45 -17.12 11.44
N VAL A 487 7.12 -17.24 11.44
CA VAL A 487 6.44 -18.53 11.62
C VAL A 487 6.10 -19.20 10.28
N TYR A 488 6.48 -18.53 9.18
CA TYR A 488 6.26 -18.94 7.81
C TYR A 488 7.56 -18.74 7.01
N GLY A 489 7.82 -19.62 6.05
CA GLY A 489 9.14 -19.79 5.44
C GLY A 489 9.68 -18.60 4.64
N THR A 490 10.86 -18.77 4.03
CA THR A 490 11.52 -17.75 3.19
C THR A 490 11.24 -17.96 1.71
N ALA A 491 11.30 -16.91 0.87
CA ALA A 491 11.00 -17.03 -0.57
C ALA A 491 11.80 -18.13 -1.30
N ALA A 492 13.05 -18.37 -0.89
CA ALA A 492 13.94 -19.37 -1.49
C ALA A 492 13.65 -20.81 -1.05
N GLN A 493 13.14 -21.03 0.15
CA GLN A 493 12.90 -22.37 0.72
C GLN A 493 12.13 -23.32 -0.20
N PRO A 494 10.94 -22.96 -0.70
CA PRO A 494 10.19 -23.84 -1.60
C PRO A 494 10.91 -24.02 -2.94
N MET A 495 11.70 -23.03 -3.34
CA MET A 495 12.39 -23.01 -4.62
C MET A 495 13.62 -23.91 -4.64
N TYR A 496 14.26 -24.16 -3.50
CA TYR A 496 15.27 -25.21 -3.38
C TYR A 496 14.71 -26.58 -3.76
N ALA A 497 13.58 -26.96 -3.14
CA ALA A 497 12.91 -28.22 -3.46
C ALA A 497 12.42 -28.28 -4.91
N LEU A 498 11.92 -27.15 -5.43
CA LEU A 498 11.46 -27.07 -6.83
C LEU A 498 12.62 -27.25 -7.82
N GLY A 499 13.79 -26.64 -7.54
CA GLY A 499 14.99 -26.80 -8.36
C GLY A 499 15.51 -28.24 -8.35
N ASP A 500 15.58 -28.87 -7.18
CA ASP A 500 15.97 -30.29 -7.05
C ASP A 500 14.99 -31.20 -7.81
N PHE A 501 13.69 -30.99 -7.62
CA PHE A 501 12.65 -31.75 -8.29
C PHE A 501 12.72 -31.57 -9.81
N ALA A 502 12.86 -30.33 -10.30
CA ALA A 502 12.93 -30.04 -11.73
C ALA A 502 14.10 -30.76 -12.41
N ALA A 503 15.29 -30.73 -11.80
CA ALA A 503 16.50 -31.34 -12.35
C ALA A 503 16.51 -32.88 -12.27
N LYS A 504 16.09 -33.44 -11.13
CA LYS A 504 16.26 -34.87 -10.84
C LYS A 504 15.03 -35.73 -11.13
N LYS A 505 13.83 -35.17 -11.01
CA LYS A 505 12.57 -35.93 -11.09
C LYS A 505 11.70 -35.55 -12.28
N ALA A 506 11.73 -34.29 -12.71
CA ALA A 506 11.01 -33.83 -13.90
C ALA A 506 11.88 -33.79 -15.16
N ASP A 507 13.14 -34.22 -15.06
CA ASP A 507 14.12 -34.32 -16.14
C ASP A 507 14.36 -33.03 -16.93
N CYS A 508 14.12 -31.86 -16.33
CA CYS A 508 14.49 -30.58 -16.95
C CYS A 508 15.99 -30.37 -16.82
N LYS A 509 16.72 -30.26 -17.94
CA LYS A 509 18.18 -30.00 -17.96
C LYS A 509 18.50 -28.55 -18.28
N ARG A 510 17.65 -27.87 -19.02
CA ARG A 510 17.81 -26.49 -19.48
C ARG A 510 16.57 -25.68 -19.13
N VAL A 511 16.76 -24.53 -18.48
CA VAL A 511 15.66 -23.67 -18.05
C VAL A 511 15.90 -22.20 -18.41
N ALA A 512 14.85 -21.55 -18.90
CA ALA A 512 14.76 -20.09 -18.94
C ALA A 512 13.90 -19.60 -17.77
N MET A 513 14.31 -18.53 -17.12
CA MET A 513 13.65 -18.02 -15.91
C MET A 513 13.01 -16.67 -16.19
N ILE A 514 11.82 -16.46 -15.65
CA ILE A 514 11.16 -15.17 -15.61
C ILE A 514 10.54 -14.95 -14.23
N ALA A 515 10.77 -13.79 -13.63
CA ALA A 515 10.21 -13.47 -12.33
C ALA A 515 10.03 -11.96 -12.12
N ASP A 516 9.11 -11.58 -11.24
CA ASP A 516 8.88 -10.17 -10.91
C ASP A 516 10.18 -9.50 -10.38
N ASP A 517 10.46 -8.28 -10.86
CA ASP A 517 11.69 -7.53 -10.55
C ASP A 517 11.64 -6.85 -9.17
N PHE A 518 11.57 -7.65 -8.11
CA PHE A 518 11.69 -7.23 -6.72
C PHE A 518 12.16 -8.38 -5.82
N THR A 519 12.46 -8.09 -4.55
CA THR A 519 13.10 -9.00 -3.58
C THR A 519 12.53 -10.42 -3.58
N TYR A 520 11.20 -10.58 -3.53
CA TYR A 520 10.58 -11.91 -3.48
C TYR A 520 10.83 -12.73 -4.75
N GLY A 521 10.74 -12.09 -5.92
CA GLY A 521 11.04 -12.72 -7.21
C GLY A 521 12.53 -13.06 -7.35
N HIS A 522 13.40 -12.14 -6.94
CA HIS A 522 14.86 -12.32 -6.95
C HIS A 522 15.30 -13.50 -6.07
N GLU A 523 14.86 -13.53 -4.81
CA GLU A 523 15.25 -14.56 -3.85
C GLU A 523 14.69 -15.95 -4.21
N GLY A 524 13.44 -16.02 -4.66
CA GLY A 524 12.84 -17.27 -5.12
C GLY A 524 13.57 -17.82 -6.35
N ALA A 525 13.81 -16.97 -7.35
CA ALA A 525 14.57 -17.36 -8.54
C ALA A 525 16.00 -17.77 -8.19
N ALA A 526 16.68 -17.06 -7.30
CA ALA A 526 18.01 -17.41 -6.85
C ALA A 526 18.08 -18.77 -6.16
N GLY A 527 17.09 -19.08 -5.30
CA GLY A 527 16.98 -20.38 -4.65
C GLY A 527 16.76 -21.53 -5.63
N PHE A 528 15.87 -21.35 -6.61
CA PHE A 528 15.67 -22.32 -7.69
C PHE A 528 16.96 -22.51 -8.51
N HIS A 529 17.54 -21.41 -8.97
CA HIS A 529 18.73 -21.40 -9.82
C HIS A 529 19.87 -22.19 -9.17
N ARG A 530 20.20 -21.87 -7.91
CA ARG A 530 21.33 -22.49 -7.20
C ARG A 530 21.19 -24.00 -7.13
N VAL A 531 20.06 -24.49 -6.62
CA VAL A 531 19.85 -25.94 -6.44
C VAL A 531 19.66 -26.66 -7.78
N PHE A 532 19.03 -26.01 -8.77
CA PHE A 532 18.88 -26.57 -10.10
C PHE A 532 20.24 -26.81 -10.77
N GLU A 533 21.16 -25.86 -10.69
CA GLU A 533 22.53 -26.03 -11.21
C GLU A 533 23.34 -27.05 -10.40
N ASP A 534 23.25 -27.03 -9.07
CA ASP A 534 23.93 -28.03 -8.21
C ASP A 534 23.44 -29.46 -8.49
N ALA A 535 22.19 -29.60 -8.95
CA ALA A 535 21.60 -30.87 -9.38
C ALA A 535 21.92 -31.24 -10.85
N GLY A 536 22.76 -30.46 -11.53
CA GLY A 536 23.22 -30.72 -12.90
C GLY A 536 22.42 -30.05 -14.01
N GLY A 537 21.43 -29.22 -13.66
CA GLY A 537 20.69 -28.38 -14.61
C GLY A 537 21.49 -27.16 -15.08
N ARG A 538 20.97 -26.45 -16.08
CA ARG A 538 21.56 -25.23 -16.64
C ARG A 538 20.52 -24.13 -16.78
N VAL A 539 20.76 -23.00 -16.12
CA VAL A 539 19.98 -21.78 -16.33
C VAL A 539 20.58 -21.00 -17.49
N VAL A 540 19.80 -20.76 -18.55
CA VAL A 540 20.31 -20.12 -19.79
C VAL A 540 19.82 -18.69 -20.00
N GLN A 541 18.80 -18.27 -19.24
CA GLN A 541 18.23 -16.93 -19.33
C GLN A 541 17.53 -16.54 -18.02
N LYS A 542 17.58 -15.24 -17.68
CA LYS A 542 16.75 -14.63 -16.66
C LYS A 542 16.08 -13.36 -17.20
N LEU A 543 14.77 -13.24 -17.02
CA LEU A 543 13.99 -12.06 -17.36
C LEU A 543 13.32 -11.50 -16.11
N TRP A 544 13.28 -10.18 -16.01
CA TRP A 544 12.81 -9.46 -14.82
C TRP A 544 11.74 -8.43 -15.19
N PRO A 545 10.50 -8.85 -15.47
CA PRO A 545 9.38 -7.93 -15.65
C PRO A 545 9.11 -7.11 -14.37
N PRO A 546 8.85 -5.79 -14.50
CA PRO A 546 8.40 -4.99 -13.37
C PRO A 546 7.09 -5.53 -12.79
N LEU A 547 6.94 -5.48 -11.46
CA LEU A 547 5.74 -5.96 -10.76
C LEU A 547 4.42 -5.35 -11.32
N ASN A 548 4.47 -4.11 -11.79
CA ASN A 548 3.33 -3.35 -12.33
C ASN A 548 3.23 -3.35 -13.87
N VAL A 549 3.97 -4.23 -14.56
CA VAL A 549 3.92 -4.32 -16.02
C VAL A 549 2.47 -4.49 -16.52
N PRO A 550 2.01 -3.75 -17.54
CA PRO A 550 0.62 -3.83 -18.01
C PRO A 550 0.30 -5.17 -18.68
N ASP A 551 1.23 -5.69 -19.49
CA ASP A 551 1.14 -6.95 -20.23
C ASP A 551 2.50 -7.68 -20.28
N TYR A 552 2.46 -8.99 -20.55
CA TYR A 552 3.66 -9.84 -20.57
C TYR A 552 4.17 -10.17 -21.98
N GLY A 553 3.53 -9.68 -23.05
CA GLY A 553 3.82 -10.12 -24.41
C GLY A 553 5.27 -9.84 -24.83
N SER A 554 5.78 -8.65 -24.48
CA SER A 554 7.18 -8.28 -24.74
C SER A 554 8.20 -9.17 -24.03
N PHE A 555 7.89 -9.66 -22.82
CA PHE A 555 8.77 -10.56 -22.06
C PHE A 555 8.64 -12.01 -22.55
N ILE A 556 7.44 -12.45 -22.89
CA ILE A 556 7.20 -13.78 -23.45
C ILE A 556 7.88 -13.92 -24.81
N GLY A 557 7.84 -12.89 -25.65
CA GLY A 557 8.56 -12.87 -26.92
C GLY A 557 10.09 -12.91 -26.78
N GLN A 558 10.63 -12.57 -25.60
CA GLN A 558 12.06 -12.69 -25.30
C GLN A 558 12.44 -14.04 -24.70
N LEU A 559 11.47 -14.85 -24.22
CA LEU A 559 11.77 -16.13 -23.60
C LEU A 559 12.42 -17.08 -24.60
N LYS A 560 13.57 -17.63 -24.21
CA LYS A 560 14.22 -18.72 -24.94
C LYS A 560 13.34 -19.95 -24.90
N THR A 561 13.05 -20.51 -26.07
CA THR A 561 12.22 -21.71 -26.25
C THR A 561 13.03 -22.97 -26.54
N ASN A 562 14.35 -22.84 -26.76
CA ASN A 562 15.32 -23.95 -26.87
C ASN A 562 15.76 -24.46 -25.47
N VAL A 563 14.78 -24.67 -24.60
CA VAL A 563 14.94 -25.12 -23.21
C VAL A 563 13.88 -26.18 -22.90
N ASP A 564 14.09 -26.97 -21.86
CA ASP A 564 13.18 -28.07 -21.51
C ASP A 564 12.00 -27.57 -20.67
N CYS A 565 12.21 -26.51 -19.88
CA CYS A 565 11.20 -25.93 -19.02
C CYS A 565 11.39 -24.43 -18.79
N ILE A 566 10.37 -23.78 -18.22
CA ILE A 566 10.42 -22.38 -17.81
C ILE A 566 10.16 -22.28 -16.31
N TYR A 567 11.00 -21.53 -15.60
CA TYR A 567 10.69 -21.09 -14.23
C TYR A 567 9.92 -19.77 -14.27
N ALA A 568 8.84 -19.67 -13.50
CA ALA A 568 7.95 -18.51 -13.44
C ALA A 568 7.71 -18.06 -11.98
N GLY A 569 8.34 -16.96 -11.57
CA GLY A 569 8.26 -16.41 -10.22
C GLY A 569 7.42 -15.14 -10.13
N PHE A 570 6.12 -15.25 -9.88
CA PHE A 570 5.20 -14.11 -9.95
C PHE A 570 4.30 -13.99 -8.72
N ALA A 571 4.01 -12.77 -8.29
CA ALA A 571 3.18 -12.47 -7.12
C ALA A 571 1.80 -11.88 -7.49
N GLY A 572 0.84 -11.97 -6.56
CA GLY A 572 -0.48 -11.36 -6.71
C GLY A 572 -1.24 -11.88 -7.93
N SER A 573 -1.77 -10.96 -8.75
CA SER A 573 -2.52 -11.29 -9.97
C SER A 573 -1.65 -11.46 -11.23
N ASN A 574 -0.33 -11.32 -11.12
CA ASN A 574 0.61 -11.44 -12.23
C ASN A 574 0.58 -12.83 -12.91
N PRO A 575 0.47 -13.95 -12.18
CA PRO A 575 0.39 -15.27 -12.80
C PRO A 575 -0.76 -15.42 -13.81
N LEU A 576 -1.93 -14.85 -13.51
CA LEU A 576 -3.10 -14.88 -14.41
C LEU A 576 -2.81 -14.22 -15.76
N ARG A 577 -2.09 -13.09 -15.72
CA ARG A 577 -1.76 -12.31 -16.92
C ARG A 577 -0.65 -13.00 -17.72
N PHE A 578 0.35 -13.53 -17.02
CA PHE A 578 1.44 -14.28 -17.64
C PHE A 578 0.93 -15.55 -18.32
N LEU A 579 0.15 -16.40 -17.64
CA LEU A 579 -0.36 -17.66 -18.20
C LEU A 579 -1.26 -17.44 -19.42
N ARG A 580 -2.11 -16.40 -19.39
CA ARG A 580 -2.92 -16.03 -20.55
C ARG A 580 -2.04 -15.66 -21.75
N GLY A 581 -1.06 -14.77 -21.55
CA GLY A 581 -0.10 -14.41 -22.60
C GLY A 581 0.70 -15.62 -23.09
N TYR A 582 1.11 -16.51 -22.18
CA TYR A 582 1.89 -17.70 -22.50
C TYR A 582 1.13 -18.64 -23.44
N LYS A 583 -0.18 -18.84 -23.17
CA LYS A 583 -1.10 -19.58 -24.04
C LYS A 583 -1.37 -18.86 -25.36
N GLU A 584 -1.58 -17.54 -25.34
CA GLU A 584 -1.81 -16.73 -26.56
C GLU A 584 -0.62 -16.76 -27.52
N TYR A 585 0.61 -16.79 -26.99
CA TYR A 585 1.85 -16.96 -27.77
C TYR A 585 2.08 -18.41 -28.22
N GLY A 586 1.23 -19.36 -27.82
CA GLY A 586 1.30 -20.77 -28.22
C GLY A 586 2.44 -21.57 -27.55
N LEU A 587 3.05 -21.05 -26.48
CA LEU A 587 4.09 -21.77 -25.75
C LEU A 587 3.50 -22.94 -24.97
N LYS A 588 4.21 -24.08 -24.98
CA LYS A 588 3.76 -25.34 -24.35
C LYS A 588 4.80 -25.95 -23.42
N LEU A 589 5.93 -25.28 -23.19
CA LEU A 589 6.97 -25.80 -22.31
C LEU A 589 6.44 -25.93 -20.87
N PRO A 590 6.79 -26.99 -20.14
CA PRO A 590 6.45 -27.13 -18.72
C PRO A 590 6.83 -25.90 -17.89
N LEU A 591 5.90 -25.43 -17.08
CA LEU A 591 6.10 -24.30 -16.18
C LEU A 591 6.36 -24.78 -14.75
N PHE A 592 7.37 -24.19 -14.11
CA PHE A 592 7.72 -24.38 -12.71
C PHE A 592 7.50 -23.05 -11.98
N GLY A 593 6.38 -22.99 -11.26
CA GLY A 593 5.91 -21.80 -10.56
C GLY A 593 6.36 -21.71 -9.11
N ASN A 594 6.61 -20.49 -8.65
CA ASN A 594 6.77 -20.22 -7.23
C ASN A 594 5.43 -20.39 -6.45
N PRO A 595 5.40 -20.33 -5.10
CA PRO A 595 4.19 -20.66 -4.32
C PRO A 595 2.95 -19.85 -4.69
N THR A 596 3.13 -18.59 -5.05
CA THR A 596 2.04 -17.69 -5.45
C THR A 596 1.55 -17.91 -6.88
N PHE A 597 2.30 -18.65 -7.70
CA PHE A 597 2.02 -18.76 -9.13
C PHE A 597 0.68 -19.43 -9.42
N VAL A 598 0.31 -20.47 -8.66
CA VAL A 598 -0.95 -21.21 -8.79
C VAL A 598 -1.58 -21.46 -7.40
N ASP A 599 -1.45 -20.51 -6.48
CA ASP A 599 -2.11 -20.61 -5.16
C ASP A 599 -3.64 -20.75 -5.30
N GLU A 600 -4.25 -21.51 -4.40
CA GLU A 600 -5.68 -21.81 -4.38
C GLU A 600 -6.56 -20.55 -4.42
N GLY A 601 -6.08 -19.43 -3.85
CA GLY A 601 -6.76 -18.15 -3.85
C GLY A 601 -6.95 -17.52 -5.23
N ILE A 602 -6.07 -17.86 -6.18
CA ILE A 602 -6.11 -17.36 -7.56
C ILE A 602 -6.38 -18.46 -8.60
N LEU A 603 -6.12 -19.73 -8.28
CA LEU A 603 -6.27 -20.87 -9.18
C LEU A 603 -7.71 -21.00 -9.71
N LYS A 604 -8.71 -20.72 -8.87
CA LYS A 604 -10.14 -20.69 -9.27
C LYS A 604 -10.48 -19.67 -10.36
N ASN A 605 -9.59 -18.70 -10.59
CA ASN A 605 -9.75 -17.69 -11.64
C ASN A 605 -8.95 -18.03 -12.91
N MET A 606 -8.28 -19.19 -12.96
CA MET A 606 -7.50 -19.68 -14.10
C MET A 606 -8.31 -20.63 -14.96
N GLY A 607 -8.02 -20.65 -16.26
CA GLY A 607 -8.51 -21.66 -17.20
C GLY A 607 -7.49 -22.77 -17.45
N ASP A 608 -7.71 -23.52 -18.54
CA ASP A 608 -6.86 -24.65 -18.95
C ASP A 608 -5.39 -24.29 -19.15
N GLU A 609 -5.05 -23.01 -19.33
CA GLU A 609 -3.66 -22.54 -19.37
C GLU A 609 -2.84 -22.90 -18.12
N ALA A 610 -3.49 -23.15 -16.98
CA ALA A 610 -2.81 -23.55 -15.76
C ALA A 610 -2.59 -25.07 -15.65
N LEU A 611 -3.23 -25.89 -16.50
CA LEU A 611 -3.12 -27.36 -16.40
C LEU A 611 -1.68 -27.82 -16.60
N GLY A 612 -1.23 -28.72 -15.72
CA GLY A 612 0.11 -29.30 -15.79
C GLY A 612 1.23 -28.42 -15.25
N VAL A 613 0.93 -27.19 -14.79
CA VAL A 613 1.91 -26.34 -14.09
C VAL A 613 2.39 -27.04 -12.83
N TYR A 614 3.71 -27.14 -12.66
CA TYR A 614 4.34 -27.57 -11.42
C TYR A 614 4.54 -26.35 -10.51
N SER A 615 4.38 -26.53 -9.21
CA SER A 615 4.72 -25.48 -8.24
C SER A 615 5.24 -26.08 -6.94
N ALA A 616 6.02 -25.32 -6.18
CA ALA A 616 6.33 -25.68 -4.80
C ALA A 616 5.64 -24.72 -3.83
N SER A 617 5.19 -25.24 -2.68
CA SER A 617 4.47 -24.48 -1.66
C SER A 617 4.82 -24.97 -0.25
N TRP A 618 4.70 -24.09 0.73
CA TRP A 618 4.78 -24.44 2.16
C TRP A 618 3.52 -25.18 2.66
N TYR A 619 2.44 -25.17 1.88
CA TYR A 619 1.17 -25.79 2.24
C TYR A 619 0.60 -26.59 1.06
N ALA A 620 0.02 -27.74 1.40
CA ALA A 620 -0.70 -28.61 0.48
C ALA A 620 -2.12 -28.85 1.02
N VAL A 621 -3.13 -28.43 0.25
CA VAL A 621 -4.54 -28.58 0.64
C VAL A 621 -4.97 -30.03 0.74
N ASP A 622 -4.39 -30.91 -0.07
CA ASP A 622 -4.65 -32.35 -0.10
C ASP A 622 -3.81 -33.15 0.90
N ARG A 623 -3.05 -32.47 1.78
CA ARG A 623 -2.25 -33.12 2.81
C ARG A 623 -3.11 -34.04 3.68
N ASP A 624 -2.72 -35.31 3.74
CA ASP A 624 -3.42 -36.32 4.54
C ASP A 624 -3.06 -36.23 6.04
N SER A 625 -3.82 -35.41 6.77
CA SER A 625 -3.81 -35.38 8.24
C SER A 625 -5.17 -34.99 8.77
N ALA A 626 -5.49 -35.42 10.00
CA ALA A 626 -6.75 -35.05 10.65
C ALA A 626 -6.90 -33.53 10.81
N ASP A 627 -5.83 -32.84 11.20
CA ASP A 627 -5.82 -31.38 11.38
C ASP A 627 -6.08 -30.64 10.07
N ASN A 628 -5.42 -31.04 8.98
CA ASN A 628 -5.62 -30.41 7.68
C ASN A 628 -7.03 -30.68 7.14
N LYS A 629 -7.52 -31.93 7.21
CA LYS A 629 -8.89 -32.26 6.76
C LYS A 629 -9.95 -31.45 7.52
N ARG A 630 -9.80 -31.31 8.84
CA ARG A 630 -10.67 -30.46 9.67
C ARG A 630 -10.61 -29.00 9.25
N PHE A 631 -9.40 -28.45 9.10
CA PHE A 631 -9.18 -27.06 8.69
C PHE A 631 -9.78 -26.76 7.30
N VAL A 632 -9.51 -27.60 6.31
CA VAL A 632 -10.06 -27.46 4.95
C VAL A 632 -11.58 -27.50 4.97
N ALA A 633 -12.18 -28.48 5.64
CA ALA A 633 -13.63 -28.59 5.78
C ALA A 633 -14.23 -27.36 6.48
N ALA A 634 -13.55 -26.82 7.50
CA ALA A 634 -14.02 -25.65 8.22
C ALA A 634 -13.99 -24.38 7.35
N ILE A 635 -12.90 -24.14 6.61
CA ILE A 635 -12.80 -23.02 5.65
C ILE A 635 -13.84 -23.14 4.55
N GLN A 636 -14.00 -24.32 3.95
CA GLN A 636 -15.00 -24.56 2.91
C GLN A 636 -16.42 -24.35 3.44
N ARG A 637 -16.71 -24.79 4.67
CA ARG A 637 -18.03 -24.60 5.28
C ARG A 637 -18.34 -23.12 5.52
N GLU A 638 -17.39 -22.39 6.11
CA GLU A 638 -17.56 -21.00 6.54
C GLU A 638 -17.52 -20.01 5.36
N TYR A 639 -16.53 -20.15 4.49
CA TYR A 639 -16.19 -19.15 3.47
C TYR A 639 -16.46 -19.60 2.04
N LYS A 640 -16.84 -20.86 1.80
CA LYS A 640 -17.10 -21.43 0.46
C LYS A 640 -15.91 -21.28 -0.50
N VAL A 641 -14.70 -21.38 0.04
CA VAL A 641 -13.45 -21.32 -0.73
C VAL A 641 -12.53 -22.47 -0.34
N THR A 642 -11.59 -22.81 -1.22
CA THR A 642 -10.47 -23.70 -0.92
C THR A 642 -9.36 -22.89 -0.25
N PRO A 643 -8.85 -23.29 0.93
CA PRO A 643 -7.78 -22.54 1.59
C PRO A 643 -6.49 -22.63 0.78
N GLY A 644 -5.83 -21.48 0.61
CA GLY A 644 -4.48 -21.40 0.07
C GLY A 644 -3.45 -21.26 1.19
N PHE A 645 -2.20 -21.05 0.79
CA PHE A 645 -1.10 -20.99 1.72
C PHE A 645 -1.20 -19.75 2.65
N TYR A 646 -1.77 -18.64 2.17
CA TYR A 646 -2.04 -17.45 3.00
C TYR A 646 -3.07 -17.71 4.11
N THR A 647 -4.10 -18.51 3.82
CA THR A 647 -5.12 -18.91 4.80
C THR A 647 -4.49 -19.82 5.86
N ALA A 648 -3.77 -20.86 5.42
CA ALA A 648 -3.10 -21.80 6.31
C ALA A 648 -2.00 -21.14 7.15
N GLY A 649 -1.22 -20.23 6.56
CA GLY A 649 -0.16 -19.50 7.24
C GLY A 649 -0.65 -18.59 8.35
N THR A 650 -1.76 -17.90 8.12
CA THR A 650 -2.32 -17.00 9.15
C THR A 650 -3.02 -17.76 10.26
N TYR A 651 -3.72 -18.86 9.94
CA TYR A 651 -4.24 -19.78 10.96
C TYR A 651 -3.09 -20.32 11.83
N THR A 652 -1.98 -20.72 11.20
CA THR A 652 -0.78 -21.21 11.87
C THR A 652 -0.12 -20.14 12.73
N ALA A 653 -0.04 -18.88 12.28
CA ALA A 653 0.47 -17.78 13.09
C ALA A 653 -0.38 -17.54 14.36
N GLY A 654 -1.69 -17.73 14.26
CA GLY A 654 -2.56 -17.69 15.43
C GLY A 654 -2.37 -18.88 16.37
N LEU A 655 -2.15 -20.09 15.86
CA LEU A 655 -1.74 -21.25 16.69
C LEU A 655 -0.40 -20.99 17.39
N TRP A 656 0.54 -20.39 16.68
CA TRP A 656 1.83 -20.01 17.22
C TRP A 656 1.70 -19.03 18.39
N LEU A 657 0.87 -18.00 18.22
CA LEU A 657 0.53 -17.06 19.27
C LEU A 657 -0.14 -17.75 20.46
N GLU A 658 -1.07 -18.68 20.22
CA GLU A 658 -1.74 -19.48 21.25
C GLU A 658 -0.73 -20.25 22.11
N GLU A 659 0.21 -20.96 21.49
CA GLU A 659 1.24 -21.73 22.20
C GLU A 659 2.20 -20.82 22.98
N ALA A 660 2.63 -19.69 22.40
CA ALA A 660 3.47 -18.74 23.12
C ALA A 660 2.78 -18.17 24.36
N LEU A 661 1.48 -17.87 24.27
CA LEU A 661 0.69 -17.40 25.41
C LEU A 661 0.56 -18.46 26.51
N LYS A 662 0.45 -19.75 26.16
CA LYS A 662 0.44 -20.85 27.15
C LYS A 662 1.74 -20.87 27.96
N LEU A 663 2.89 -20.68 27.30
CA LEU A 663 4.20 -20.66 27.96
C LEU A 663 4.33 -19.51 28.99
N VAL A 664 3.69 -18.37 28.74
CA VAL A 664 3.69 -17.22 29.68
C VAL A 664 2.44 -17.12 30.56
N LYS A 665 1.54 -18.12 30.52
CA LYS A 665 0.27 -18.14 31.26
C LYS A 665 -0.59 -16.90 30.95
N GLY A 666 -0.67 -16.52 29.68
CA GLY A 666 -1.47 -15.39 29.18
C GLY A 666 -0.88 -14.00 29.41
N ARG A 667 0.29 -13.88 30.08
CA ARG A 667 0.94 -12.60 30.42
C ARG A 667 1.76 -12.04 29.25
N ALA A 668 1.07 -11.47 28.26
CA ALA A 668 1.70 -10.82 27.11
C ALA A 668 2.40 -9.49 27.46
N GLU A 669 2.09 -8.91 28.62
CA GLU A 669 2.64 -7.66 29.14
C GLU A 669 4.10 -7.82 29.64
N ASP A 670 4.51 -9.04 29.97
CA ASP A 670 5.92 -9.36 30.19
C ASP A 670 6.61 -9.51 28.82
N HIS A 671 6.90 -8.37 28.19
CA HIS A 671 7.38 -8.34 26.80
C HIS A 671 8.63 -9.21 26.59
N GLY A 672 9.53 -9.26 27.58
CA GLY A 672 10.75 -10.07 27.51
C GLY A 672 10.47 -11.57 27.57
N ALA A 673 9.63 -12.01 28.51
CA ALA A 673 9.25 -13.42 28.60
C ALA A 673 8.39 -13.86 27.41
N PHE A 674 7.47 -13.01 26.96
CA PHE A 674 6.56 -13.29 25.87
C PHE A 674 7.28 -13.44 24.53
N VAL A 675 8.26 -12.57 24.25
CA VAL A 675 9.13 -12.71 23.07
C VAL A 675 9.94 -14.00 23.12
N LYS A 676 10.56 -14.32 24.26
CA LYS A 676 11.29 -15.60 24.42
C LYS A 676 10.37 -16.80 24.21
N ALA A 677 9.13 -16.73 24.69
CA ALA A 677 8.13 -17.76 24.46
C ALA A 677 7.79 -17.91 22.99
N LEU A 678 7.62 -16.82 22.23
CA LEU A 678 7.38 -16.85 20.79
C LEU A 678 8.51 -17.57 20.02
N HIS A 679 9.77 -17.39 20.42
CA HIS A 679 10.91 -18.12 19.84
C HIS A 679 10.97 -19.60 20.25
N ALA A 680 10.42 -19.95 21.41
CA ALA A 680 10.47 -21.30 21.96
C ALA A 680 9.34 -22.22 21.46
N VAL A 681 8.32 -21.67 20.78
CA VAL A 681 7.20 -22.46 20.25
C VAL A 681 7.69 -23.51 19.26
N LYS A 682 7.09 -24.69 19.38
CA LYS A 682 7.15 -25.78 18.41
C LYS A 682 5.72 -26.25 18.18
N LEU A 683 5.29 -26.23 16.92
CA LEU A 683 3.99 -26.77 16.55
C LEU A 683 4.21 -28.20 16.05
N GLU A 684 3.66 -29.19 16.75
CA GLU A 684 3.65 -30.59 16.31
C GLU A 684 2.40 -30.91 15.46
N HIS A 685 1.37 -30.09 15.59
CA HIS A 685 0.03 -30.26 15.03
C HIS A 685 -0.45 -28.98 14.35
N GLY A 686 -1.35 -29.12 13.37
CA GLY A 686 -1.88 -28.02 12.58
C GLY A 686 -1.97 -28.32 11.08
N PRO A 687 -2.63 -27.45 10.31
CA PRO A 687 -2.89 -27.69 8.88
C PRO A 687 -1.61 -27.81 8.05
N MET A 688 -0.54 -27.13 8.47
CA MET A 688 0.77 -27.18 7.80
C MET A 688 1.68 -28.31 8.27
N GLY A 689 1.26 -29.08 9.28
CA GLY A 689 2.11 -30.08 9.94
C GLY A 689 3.15 -29.45 10.89
N PRO A 690 4.20 -30.22 11.25
CA PRO A 690 5.19 -29.77 12.21
C PRO A 690 5.99 -28.56 11.73
N ILE A 691 6.15 -27.56 12.60
CA ILE A 691 6.94 -26.35 12.35
C ILE A 691 7.71 -25.98 13.62
N ARG A 692 9.00 -25.69 13.45
CA ARG A 692 9.88 -25.18 14.53
C ARG A 692 10.83 -24.13 13.97
N LEU A 693 11.28 -23.21 14.81
CA LEU A 693 12.35 -22.28 14.42
C LEU A 693 13.72 -22.96 14.54
N GLY A 694 14.55 -22.79 13.52
CA GLY A 694 15.96 -23.17 13.56
C GLY A 694 16.79 -22.18 14.40
N GLU A 695 18.10 -22.44 14.52
CA GLU A 695 19.05 -21.61 15.29
C GLU A 695 19.02 -20.12 14.89
N TYR A 696 18.75 -19.83 13.62
CA TYR A 696 18.70 -18.49 13.05
C TYR A 696 17.29 -17.89 12.99
N GLY A 697 16.30 -18.47 13.72
CA GLY A 697 14.97 -17.87 13.87
C GLY A 697 14.07 -17.94 12.63
N LYS A 698 14.44 -18.71 11.59
CA LYS A 698 13.56 -19.02 10.45
C LYS A 698 12.98 -20.45 10.60
N PRO A 699 11.79 -20.70 10.05
CA PRO A 699 11.10 -21.96 10.30
C PRO A 699 11.69 -23.10 9.47
N ILE A 700 11.72 -24.28 10.06
CA ILE A 700 11.98 -25.56 9.42
C ILE A 700 10.64 -26.27 9.31
N LEU A 701 10.26 -26.62 8.07
CA LEU A 701 8.94 -27.13 7.73
C LEU A 701 8.96 -27.96 6.44
N SER A 702 7.87 -28.65 6.12
CA SER A 702 7.77 -29.44 4.89
C SER A 702 7.44 -28.60 3.66
N ILE A 703 8.10 -28.85 2.54
CA ILE A 703 7.78 -28.26 1.23
C ILE A 703 7.10 -29.30 0.36
N TYR A 704 6.01 -28.89 -0.31
CA TYR A 704 5.22 -29.72 -1.19
C TYR A 704 5.42 -29.30 -2.64
N ILE A 705 5.81 -30.24 -3.49
CA ILE A 705 5.74 -30.07 -4.95
C ILE A 705 4.36 -30.52 -5.38
N ARG A 706 3.69 -29.65 -6.14
CA ARG A 706 2.31 -29.82 -6.59
C ARG A 706 2.26 -29.71 -8.11
N LYS A 707 1.23 -30.32 -8.69
CA LYS A 707 0.89 -30.18 -10.10
C LYS A 707 -0.58 -29.80 -10.22
N VAL A 708 -0.88 -28.83 -11.10
CA VAL A 708 -2.26 -28.48 -11.40
C VAL A 708 -2.90 -29.59 -12.23
N GLU A 709 -3.98 -30.17 -11.69
CA GLU A 709 -4.77 -31.24 -12.31
C GLU A 709 -6.24 -30.84 -12.36
N ARG A 710 -7.02 -31.55 -13.17
CA ARG A 710 -8.47 -31.42 -13.19
C ARG A 710 -9.10 -32.53 -12.33
N ARG A 711 -9.87 -32.17 -11.32
CA ARG A 711 -10.67 -33.11 -10.52
C ARG A 711 -12.09 -32.57 -10.33
N GLY A 712 -13.08 -33.39 -10.64
CA GLY A 712 -14.49 -32.99 -10.51
C GLY A 712 -14.89 -31.76 -11.33
N GLY A 713 -14.20 -31.49 -12.45
CA GLY A 713 -14.45 -30.30 -13.28
C GLY A 713 -13.71 -29.03 -12.83
N GLU A 714 -13.03 -29.03 -11.69
CA GLU A 714 -12.26 -27.89 -11.18
C GLU A 714 -10.75 -28.13 -11.28
N LEU A 715 -9.99 -27.03 -11.32
CA LEU A 715 -8.53 -27.07 -11.24
C LEU A 715 -8.10 -27.19 -9.78
N VAL A 716 -7.22 -28.13 -9.49
CA VAL A 716 -6.69 -28.40 -8.14
C VAL A 716 -5.18 -28.56 -8.19
N ASN A 717 -4.49 -28.12 -7.14
CA ASN A 717 -3.10 -28.50 -6.92
C ASN A 717 -3.05 -29.87 -6.24
N SER A 718 -2.54 -30.87 -6.95
CA SER A 718 -2.32 -32.20 -6.39
C SER A 718 -0.86 -32.34 -5.98
N THR A 719 -0.61 -32.78 -4.75
CA THR A 719 0.75 -33.01 -4.24
C THR A 719 1.37 -34.23 -4.92
N ILE A 720 2.54 -34.05 -5.51
CA ILE A 720 3.28 -35.10 -6.24
C ILE A 720 4.62 -35.46 -5.59
N ALA A 721 5.16 -34.59 -4.74
CA ALA A 721 6.32 -34.89 -3.91
C ALA A 721 6.33 -34.04 -2.64
N THR A 722 6.93 -34.56 -1.58
CA THR A 722 7.10 -33.87 -0.31
C THR A 722 8.58 -33.90 0.08
N TYR A 723 9.11 -32.75 0.49
CA TYR A 723 10.44 -32.56 1.03
C TYR A 723 10.28 -32.17 2.51
N PRO A 724 10.52 -33.09 3.45
CA PRO A 724 10.39 -32.80 4.88
C PRO A 724 11.57 -31.99 5.43
N GLU A 725 11.39 -31.34 6.58
CA GLU A 725 12.45 -30.66 7.35
C GLU A 725 13.32 -29.68 6.53
N VAL A 726 12.71 -28.91 5.64
CA VAL A 726 13.43 -27.95 4.79
C VAL A 726 13.76 -26.70 5.59
N SER A 727 15.06 -26.46 5.76
CA SER A 727 15.61 -25.25 6.37
C SER A 727 15.75 -24.12 5.35
N GLN A 728 15.96 -22.90 5.85
CA GLN A 728 16.31 -21.72 5.04
C GLN A 728 17.63 -21.87 4.29
N PHE A 729 18.50 -22.79 4.72
CA PHE A 729 19.79 -23.05 4.09
C PHE A 729 19.77 -24.29 3.20
N TRP A 730 18.61 -24.91 2.97
CA TRP A 730 18.54 -26.20 2.27
C TRP A 730 19.48 -27.22 2.94
N THR A 731 20.39 -27.81 2.17
CA THR A 731 21.47 -28.71 2.61
C THR A 731 22.83 -28.03 2.71
N TYR A 732 22.90 -26.70 2.52
CA TYR A 732 24.16 -25.95 2.57
C TYR A 732 24.60 -25.69 4.01
N ASP A 733 25.91 -25.59 4.23
CA ASP A 733 26.44 -25.16 5.52
C ASP A 733 25.97 -23.73 5.84
N PRO A 734 25.34 -23.49 7.02
CA PRO A 734 24.82 -22.17 7.36
C PRO A 734 25.87 -21.06 7.39
N ARG A 735 27.11 -21.35 7.85
CA ARG A 735 28.16 -20.34 7.97
C ARG A 735 28.67 -19.94 6.60
N GLU A 736 28.90 -20.91 5.73
CA GLU A 736 29.29 -20.66 4.34
C GLU A 736 28.18 -19.94 3.56
N PHE A 737 26.93 -20.32 3.77
CA PHE A 737 25.80 -19.66 3.13
C PHE A 737 25.70 -18.18 3.51
N ILE A 738 25.84 -17.86 4.80
CA ILE A 738 25.77 -16.49 5.31
C ILE A 738 26.98 -15.65 4.87
N ALA A 739 28.17 -16.25 4.81
CA ALA A 739 29.37 -15.58 4.32
C ALA A 739 29.36 -15.35 2.80
N GLY A 740 28.54 -16.09 2.07
CA GLY A 740 28.41 -15.99 0.61
C GLY A 740 27.64 -14.76 0.14
N PRO A 741 27.66 -14.49 -1.18
CA PRO A 741 26.88 -13.40 -1.76
C PRO A 741 25.38 -13.57 -1.49
N GLN A 742 24.71 -12.47 -1.17
CA GLN A 742 23.26 -12.43 -1.02
C GLN A 742 22.56 -12.73 -2.35
N TYR A 743 21.40 -13.38 -2.27
CA TYR A 743 20.56 -13.59 -3.44
C TYR A 743 20.09 -12.26 -4.00
N SER A 744 20.11 -12.12 -5.31
CA SER A 744 19.72 -10.88 -5.96
C SER A 744 19.29 -11.17 -7.38
N ARG A 745 18.89 -10.12 -8.10
CA ARG A 745 18.70 -10.15 -9.55
C ARG A 745 19.89 -10.82 -10.27
N GLU A 746 21.12 -10.51 -9.84
CA GLU A 746 22.35 -10.95 -10.50
C GLU A 746 22.96 -12.22 -9.90
N TYR A 747 22.62 -12.57 -8.65
CA TYR A 747 23.20 -13.73 -7.96
C TYR A 747 22.17 -14.83 -7.65
N PRO A 748 22.43 -16.11 -8.00
CA PRO A 748 23.67 -16.66 -8.60
C PRO A 748 23.92 -16.17 -10.03
N PRO A 749 25.18 -15.99 -10.47
CA PRO A 749 25.49 -15.47 -11.80
C PRO A 749 25.07 -16.46 -12.90
N LEU A 750 24.67 -15.94 -14.06
CA LEU A 750 24.27 -16.77 -15.20
C LEU A 750 25.50 -17.37 -15.89
N LYS A 751 25.90 -18.58 -15.51
CA LYS A 751 27.10 -19.25 -16.04
C LYS A 751 26.94 -19.76 -17.48
N PHE A 752 25.71 -20.12 -17.85
CA PHE A 752 25.38 -20.69 -19.16
C PHE A 752 24.63 -19.67 -20.03
N ALA A 753 24.98 -18.39 -19.92
CA ALA A 753 24.41 -17.33 -20.73
C ALA A 753 24.67 -17.63 -22.21
N GLU A 754 23.61 -17.79 -22.98
CA GLU A 754 23.68 -17.94 -24.43
C GLU A 754 23.38 -16.57 -25.08
N PRO A 755 24.00 -16.24 -26.23
CA PRO A 755 23.75 -14.99 -26.98
C PRO A 755 22.27 -14.72 -27.28
#